data_AF-A0A3N7DDR9-F1
#
_entry.id   AF-A0A3N7DDR9-F1
#
_cell.length_a   1.000
_cell.length_b   1.000
_cell.length_c   1.000
_cell.angle_alpha   90.00
_cell.angle_beta   90.00
_cell.angle_gamma   90.00
#
_symmetry.space_group_name_H-M   'P 1'
#
loop_
_entity.id
_entity.type
_entity.pdbx_description
1 polymer ?
#
loop_
_entity_poly.entity_id
_entity_poly.type
_entity_poly.pdbx_seq_one_letter_code
_entity_poly.pdbx_strand_id
1 'polypeptide(L)'
;MQLYRFFPVLLFGTLTFGIATAQKPVKNTGGWPVIEKQMKPWTRWWWMGNAVDEQNLSAVLQKYKDAGLGGVEITPIYGAKGYEKQYLDFLSPAWMNSLHFTVNKANALGLGVDMNTGTGWPFGGPQIKPENAATKLIVQQYALKAGEKLTEAIKVKEAKQDFAQLQAVTAYSENGEVVNLLSKVDGEGKLNWSPGSGNWDIYAAFAGKTRQMVKRAAPGGEGFTLDHLDKNAVNVYLKRFSDAFAGKPQGIRSFFNDSYEVYGATWTSTFFQEFKKNRGYDLAGYLKDLSSKDSTAENIARLKSDYRETMDELLLHNFTQNWTDWAHGLQSKTKNQSHGSPGNLLDLYGAVDIPETEIFGSSYFPIAGLRRDAGDIRNVDPNPIMSKFASSAGHTGGKKLISSETFTWLTEHFKTSFSQCKPEVEQLFLSGVNHVFYHGTTNSPANVPWPGWLFYASVEMNPNNSLWPQAQGLNNYIARCQSILQSGQADNEILIYWPVYDVWNKAKGLDMALKVHDIDEWLYPTPFYKLAKQLSKSGYAYDFASDRLLKKSTINGEQISTSNAAAPYKVLLIPQCEMMSVETLNTIIQLANNGAKVIFEALPQDVPGLNNLNTRRGQLKSILAKLTFTEGDDGVKTFKTGKGEIILSSDVQKGLQLVAVNHEALTDSGLQFIRRKTTTGKYYYLVNHTAKDIDTFLTLNEAGSVLIMDAQSTAIGLAEVNNGKVRVQIKSGETLFLQVGANVAGNKPWLYLNKAADAVTITKPWDLHFTAGGPEIPADQKLNKLVSWTELNDPKLQAFSGTGVYSSSFDLKEKSAKEYLLNLNQVDESARVWINGQEVGILWSIPFETRIGKYLKAGNNTIKVEVVNLMANRIRDMDIKKIPWRNYHEINFVNINYKDFDASNWTVMPSGLIGPVTITPYY
;
A
#
# COMPACT_ATOMS: atom_id res chain seq x y z
N MET A 1 87.17 -9.09 -2.88
CA MET A 1 86.57 -8.10 -1.96
C MET A 1 85.75 -7.15 -2.83
N GLN A 2 84.50 -6.87 -2.46
CA GLN A 2 83.51 -5.99 -3.12
C GLN A 2 82.48 -6.62 -4.10
N LEU A 3 81.22 -6.53 -3.63
CA LEU A 3 79.98 -6.13 -4.32
C LEU A 3 79.51 -6.90 -5.55
N TYR A 4 78.55 -7.81 -5.33
CA TYR A 4 77.53 -8.18 -6.32
C TYR A 4 76.16 -7.67 -5.90
N ARG A 5 75.58 -6.81 -6.75
CA ARG A 5 74.17 -6.41 -6.74
C ARG A 5 73.35 -7.50 -7.43
N PHE A 6 72.30 -8.00 -6.78
CA PHE A 6 71.18 -8.68 -7.45
C PHE A 6 69.87 -8.09 -6.92
N PHE A 7 69.08 -7.54 -7.85
CA PHE A 7 67.69 -7.12 -7.68
C PHE A 7 66.76 -8.34 -7.65
N PRO A 8 65.81 -8.46 -6.70
CA PRO A 8 64.64 -9.29 -6.89
C PRO A 8 63.45 -8.43 -7.34
N VAL A 9 62.81 -8.91 -8.40
CA VAL A 9 61.58 -8.40 -9.01
C VAL A 9 60.41 -8.55 -8.03
N LEU A 10 59.76 -7.43 -7.70
CA LEU A 10 58.46 -7.42 -7.03
C LEU A 10 57.36 -7.71 -8.06
N LEU A 11 56.71 -8.88 -7.95
CA LEU A 11 55.43 -9.15 -8.60
C LEU A 11 54.30 -8.51 -7.78
N PHE A 12 53.79 -7.36 -8.22
CA PHE A 12 52.51 -6.83 -7.76
C PHE A 12 51.37 -7.60 -8.44
N GLY A 13 50.71 -8.48 -7.69
CA GLY A 13 49.44 -9.07 -8.09
C GLY A 13 48.32 -8.04 -7.97
N THR A 14 47.83 -7.54 -9.09
CA THR A 14 46.63 -6.70 -9.17
C THR A 14 45.38 -7.53 -8.88
N LEU A 15 44.79 -7.35 -7.70
CA LEU A 15 43.40 -7.74 -7.41
C LEU A 15 42.46 -6.89 -8.28
N THR A 16 41.90 -7.47 -9.33
CA THR A 16 40.77 -6.90 -10.05
C THR A 16 39.51 -7.06 -9.20
N PHE A 17 39.12 -5.99 -8.51
CA PHE A 17 37.76 -5.85 -8.01
C PHE A 17 36.79 -5.82 -9.20
N GLY A 18 35.87 -6.78 -9.26
CA GLY A 18 34.73 -6.75 -10.16
C GLY A 18 33.84 -5.58 -9.80
N ILE A 19 34.07 -4.44 -10.44
CA ILE A 19 33.17 -3.30 -10.43
C ILE A 19 31.87 -3.79 -11.06
N ALA A 20 30.78 -3.78 -10.28
CA ALA A 20 29.44 -3.90 -10.80
C ALA A 20 29.29 -2.92 -11.97
N THR A 21 29.11 -3.44 -13.18
CA THR A 21 28.92 -2.62 -14.36
C THR A 21 27.69 -1.74 -14.13
N ALA A 22 27.92 -0.47 -13.82
CA ALA A 22 26.91 0.56 -13.92
C ALA A 22 26.35 0.48 -15.34
N GLN A 23 25.05 0.16 -15.46
CA GLN A 23 24.35 0.19 -16.73
C GLN A 23 24.64 1.52 -17.42
N LYS A 24 25.19 1.46 -18.64
CA LYS A 24 25.34 2.65 -19.49
C LYS A 24 23.99 3.36 -19.56
N PRO A 25 23.92 4.68 -19.31
CA PRO A 25 22.65 5.40 -19.37
C PRO A 25 22.11 5.30 -20.79
N VAL A 26 20.97 4.64 -20.93
CA VAL A 26 20.18 4.65 -22.17
C VAL A 26 19.80 6.11 -22.43
N LYS A 27 20.04 6.58 -23.66
CA LYS A 27 19.81 7.98 -24.06
C LYS A 27 18.43 8.45 -23.61
N ASN A 28 18.39 9.57 -22.90
CA ASN A 28 17.18 10.28 -22.50
C ASN A 28 16.38 10.67 -23.76
N THR A 29 15.25 10.02 -23.99
CA THR A 29 14.35 10.33 -25.11
C THR A 29 13.32 11.35 -24.65
N GLY A 30 13.56 12.63 -24.95
CA GLY A 30 12.49 13.62 -25.03
C GLY A 30 11.93 14.18 -23.72
N GLY A 31 12.64 14.12 -22.60
CA GLY A 31 12.27 14.84 -21.36
C GLY A 31 11.64 13.99 -20.25
N TRP A 32 11.24 12.75 -20.55
CA TRP A 32 10.81 11.77 -19.54
C TRP A 32 12.02 11.07 -18.89
N PRO A 33 11.95 10.70 -17.59
CA PRO A 33 12.93 9.79 -16.99
C PRO A 33 12.99 8.44 -17.73
N VAL A 34 14.16 7.81 -17.72
CA VAL A 34 14.32 6.45 -18.27
C VAL A 34 13.50 5.47 -17.43
N ILE A 35 12.58 4.74 -18.06
CA ILE A 35 11.75 3.74 -17.39
C ILE A 35 12.57 2.48 -17.11
N GLU A 36 12.75 2.18 -15.82
CA GLU A 36 13.37 0.95 -15.34
C GLU A 36 12.31 -0.06 -14.86
N LYS A 37 12.72 -1.31 -14.59
CA LYS A 37 11.78 -2.39 -14.25
C LYS A 37 11.00 -2.15 -12.94
N GLN A 38 11.58 -1.46 -11.96
CA GLN A 38 10.87 -1.06 -10.74
C GLN A 38 9.88 0.10 -10.96
N MET A 39 9.95 0.80 -12.10
CA MET A 39 9.00 1.85 -12.42
C MET A 39 7.77 1.28 -13.11
N LYS A 40 7.78 0.05 -13.59
CA LYS A 40 6.59 -0.62 -14.13
C LYS A 40 5.73 -1.20 -12.99
N PRO A 41 4.42 -1.45 -13.18
CA PRO A 41 3.65 -2.20 -12.20
C PRO A 41 4.18 -3.63 -12.07
N TRP A 42 4.16 -4.16 -10.86
CA TRP A 42 4.46 -5.55 -10.54
C TRP A 42 3.16 -6.27 -10.20
N THR A 43 3.21 -7.58 -10.03
CA THR A 43 2.04 -8.36 -9.63
C THR A 43 2.37 -9.35 -8.52
N ARG A 44 1.46 -9.52 -7.58
CA ARG A 44 1.47 -10.66 -6.68
C ARG A 44 1.05 -11.90 -7.47
N TRP A 45 1.96 -12.86 -7.55
CA TRP A 45 1.88 -14.00 -8.45
C TRP A 45 1.56 -15.28 -7.69
N TRP A 46 0.29 -15.68 -7.73
CA TRP A 46 -0.21 -16.80 -6.95
C TRP A 46 0.20 -18.15 -7.56
N TRP A 47 1.04 -18.89 -6.83
CA TRP A 47 1.49 -20.23 -7.21
C TRP A 47 0.62 -21.29 -6.56
N MET A 48 -0.45 -21.69 -7.26
CA MET A 48 -1.41 -22.65 -6.74
C MET A 48 -0.79 -24.04 -6.58
N GLY A 49 -0.69 -24.52 -5.35
CA GLY A 49 -0.11 -25.84 -5.01
C GLY A 49 1.38 -25.92 -5.36
N ASN A 50 2.00 -24.79 -5.70
CA ASN A 50 3.27 -24.73 -6.40
C ASN A 50 3.30 -25.64 -7.66
N ALA A 51 2.17 -25.88 -8.30
CA ALA A 51 2.06 -26.68 -9.53
C ALA A 51 2.61 -25.88 -10.71
N VAL A 52 3.93 -25.84 -10.82
CA VAL A 52 4.66 -25.07 -11.82
C VAL A 52 5.73 -25.92 -12.49
N ASP A 53 5.94 -25.67 -13.79
CA ASP A 53 6.99 -26.27 -14.60
C ASP A 53 7.68 -25.20 -15.46
N GLU A 54 8.88 -25.51 -15.96
CA GLU A 54 9.72 -24.56 -16.70
C GLU A 54 9.07 -24.02 -17.98
N GLN A 55 8.27 -24.85 -18.68
CA GLN A 55 7.60 -24.48 -19.91
C GLN A 55 6.50 -23.46 -19.63
N ASN A 56 5.65 -23.74 -18.66
CA ASN A 56 4.59 -22.83 -18.25
C ASN A 56 5.16 -21.52 -17.67
N LEU A 57 6.14 -21.62 -16.76
CA LEU A 57 6.81 -20.44 -16.18
C LEU A 57 7.41 -19.55 -17.28
N SER A 58 8.06 -20.14 -18.28
CA SER A 58 8.61 -19.39 -19.43
C SER A 58 7.55 -18.64 -20.22
N ALA A 59 6.45 -19.33 -20.57
CA ALA A 59 5.39 -18.74 -21.37
C ALA A 59 4.67 -17.62 -20.62
N VAL A 60 4.39 -17.83 -19.33
CA VAL A 60 3.68 -16.87 -18.48
C VAL A 60 4.53 -15.62 -18.20
N LEU A 61 5.82 -15.78 -17.89
CA LEU A 61 6.72 -14.64 -17.70
C LEU A 61 6.90 -13.82 -19.00
N GLN A 62 6.91 -14.47 -20.16
CA GLN A 62 6.92 -13.79 -21.45
C GLN A 62 5.65 -12.94 -21.63
N LYS A 63 4.46 -13.50 -21.35
CA LYS A 63 3.19 -12.75 -21.38
C LYS A 63 3.20 -11.54 -20.45
N TYR A 64 3.79 -11.67 -19.26
CA TYR A 64 3.92 -10.56 -18.29
C TYR A 64 4.83 -9.45 -18.80
N LYS A 65 6.00 -9.82 -19.34
CA LYS A 65 6.90 -8.87 -20.01
C LYS A 65 6.18 -8.14 -21.13
N ASP A 66 5.49 -8.88 -22.00
CA ASP A 66 4.80 -8.34 -23.16
C ASP A 66 3.64 -7.43 -22.74
N ALA A 67 2.95 -7.70 -21.62
CA ALA A 67 1.94 -6.81 -21.08
C ALA A 67 2.54 -5.52 -20.45
N GLY A 68 3.85 -5.45 -20.24
CA GLY A 68 4.51 -4.28 -19.64
C GLY A 68 4.71 -4.36 -18.13
N LEU A 69 4.61 -5.54 -17.51
CA LEU A 69 4.95 -5.71 -16.10
C LEU A 69 6.47 -5.58 -15.87
N GLY A 70 6.83 -5.13 -14.66
CA GLY A 70 8.21 -4.95 -14.21
C GLY A 70 8.79 -6.12 -13.43
N GLY A 71 7.93 -6.96 -12.87
CA GLY A 71 8.33 -8.06 -12.02
C GLY A 71 7.13 -8.78 -11.41
N VAL A 72 7.45 -9.84 -10.68
CA VAL A 72 6.50 -10.72 -9.99
C VAL A 72 6.91 -10.86 -8.53
N GLU A 73 5.93 -11.02 -7.66
CA GLU A 73 6.12 -11.48 -6.28
C GLU A 73 5.58 -12.91 -6.17
N ILE A 74 6.46 -13.89 -6.00
CA ILE A 74 6.05 -15.29 -5.90
C ILE A 74 5.34 -15.50 -4.55
N THR A 75 4.06 -15.87 -4.62
CA THR A 75 3.25 -16.15 -3.43
C THR A 75 2.67 -17.56 -3.51
N PRO A 76 3.35 -18.55 -2.88
CA PRO A 76 2.86 -19.91 -2.76
C PRO A 76 1.52 -19.97 -2.03
N ILE A 77 0.59 -20.75 -2.57
CA ILE A 77 -0.75 -20.90 -1.99
C ILE A 77 -1.33 -22.30 -2.22
N TYR A 78 -2.49 -22.61 -1.62
CA TYR A 78 -3.25 -23.85 -1.86
C TYR A 78 -3.38 -24.22 -3.34
N GLY A 79 -3.62 -25.49 -3.62
CA GLY A 79 -3.59 -26.02 -4.98
C GLY A 79 -4.91 -26.04 -5.76
N ALA A 80 -4.77 -26.29 -7.06
CA ALA A 80 -5.87 -26.49 -8.00
C ALA A 80 -6.31 -27.98 -8.05
N LYS A 81 -7.62 -28.23 -7.99
CA LYS A 81 -8.20 -29.58 -7.99
C LYS A 81 -7.82 -30.35 -9.26
N GLY A 82 -7.39 -31.60 -9.10
CA GLY A 82 -6.97 -32.47 -10.21
C GLY A 82 -5.50 -32.33 -10.62
N TYR A 83 -4.75 -31.45 -9.96
CA TYR A 83 -3.33 -31.20 -10.21
C TYR A 83 -2.44 -31.61 -9.02
N GLU A 84 -2.96 -32.37 -8.07
CA GLU A 84 -2.27 -32.74 -6.82
C GLU A 84 -0.97 -33.50 -7.07
N LYS A 85 -0.90 -34.29 -8.15
CA LYS A 85 0.32 -35.01 -8.55
C LYS A 85 1.45 -34.09 -9.04
N GLN A 86 1.14 -32.84 -9.34
CA GLN A 86 2.09 -31.83 -9.83
C GLN A 86 2.49 -30.85 -8.73
N TYR A 87 1.93 -30.98 -7.52
CA TYR A 87 2.27 -30.09 -6.41
C TYR A 87 3.71 -30.26 -5.98
N LEU A 88 4.33 -29.15 -5.61
CA LEU A 88 5.68 -29.12 -5.06
C LEU A 88 5.61 -28.63 -3.62
N ASP A 89 6.19 -29.40 -2.69
CA ASP A 89 6.30 -28.97 -1.32
C ASP A 89 7.19 -27.72 -1.23
N PHE A 90 6.70 -26.70 -0.53
CA PHE A 90 7.39 -25.42 -0.38
C PHE A 90 8.77 -25.61 0.25
N LEU A 91 9.79 -25.01 -0.39
CA LEU A 91 11.22 -25.14 -0.05
C LEU A 91 11.83 -26.54 -0.21
N SER A 92 11.12 -27.50 -0.82
CA SER A 92 11.73 -28.77 -1.26
C SER A 92 12.78 -28.52 -2.35
N PRO A 93 13.72 -29.45 -2.60
CA PRO A 93 14.69 -29.32 -3.69
C PRO A 93 14.04 -29.05 -5.06
N ALA A 94 12.90 -29.69 -5.36
CA ALA A 94 12.17 -29.48 -6.60
C ALA A 94 11.57 -28.06 -6.67
N TRP A 95 11.00 -27.56 -5.57
CA TRP A 95 10.51 -26.19 -5.49
C TRP A 95 11.64 -25.16 -5.65
N MET A 96 12.80 -25.41 -5.02
CA MET A 96 13.99 -24.56 -5.14
C MET A 96 14.51 -24.49 -6.59
N ASN A 97 14.46 -25.61 -7.33
CA ASN A 97 14.78 -25.60 -8.76
C ASN A 97 13.82 -24.71 -9.56
N SER A 98 12.51 -24.77 -9.29
CA SER A 98 11.51 -23.91 -9.92
C SER A 98 11.72 -22.43 -9.60
N LEU A 99 12.12 -22.10 -8.36
CA LEU A 99 12.50 -20.75 -7.96
C LEU A 99 13.74 -20.27 -8.75
N HIS A 100 14.80 -21.08 -8.81
CA HIS A 100 16.03 -20.74 -9.54
C HIS A 100 15.75 -20.52 -11.03
N PHE A 101 14.97 -21.42 -11.64
CA PHE A 101 14.54 -21.28 -13.02
C PHE A 101 13.79 -19.96 -13.24
N THR A 102 12.82 -19.67 -12.37
CA THR A 102 12.00 -18.45 -12.42
C THR A 102 12.85 -17.21 -12.34
N VAL A 103 13.77 -17.13 -11.36
CA VAL A 103 14.69 -16.00 -11.19
C VAL A 103 15.56 -15.81 -12.44
N ASN A 104 16.16 -16.88 -12.96
CA ASN A 104 16.99 -16.82 -14.15
C ASN A 104 16.20 -16.35 -15.38
N LYS A 105 15.02 -16.91 -15.59
CA LYS A 105 14.14 -16.56 -16.71
C LYS A 105 13.64 -15.12 -16.61
N ALA A 106 13.18 -14.70 -15.43
CA ALA A 106 12.74 -13.34 -15.17
C ALA A 106 13.86 -12.34 -15.42
N ASN A 107 15.07 -12.61 -14.93
CA ASN A 107 16.24 -11.75 -15.17
C ASN A 107 16.59 -11.66 -16.66
N ALA A 108 16.59 -12.77 -17.39
CA ALA A 108 16.81 -12.78 -18.84
C ALA A 108 15.76 -11.97 -19.61
N LEU A 109 14.54 -11.87 -19.08
CA LEU A 109 13.45 -11.08 -19.63
C LEU A 109 13.48 -9.60 -19.21
N GLY A 110 14.31 -9.23 -18.23
CA GLY A 110 14.36 -7.87 -17.66
C GLY A 110 13.32 -7.62 -16.56
N LEU A 111 12.75 -8.68 -15.98
CA LEU A 111 11.81 -8.62 -14.87
C LEU A 111 12.57 -8.69 -13.52
N GLY A 112 11.91 -8.27 -12.44
CA GLY A 112 12.34 -8.52 -11.07
C GLY A 112 11.52 -9.64 -10.41
N VAL A 113 12.08 -10.22 -9.35
CA VAL A 113 11.42 -11.26 -8.56
C VAL A 113 11.50 -10.89 -7.09
N ASP A 114 10.35 -10.71 -6.46
CA ASP A 114 10.17 -10.71 -5.02
C ASP A 114 9.53 -12.04 -4.58
N MET A 115 9.50 -12.32 -3.29
CA MET A 115 8.93 -13.57 -2.77
C MET A 115 8.28 -13.32 -1.42
N ASN A 116 7.08 -13.85 -1.21
CA ASN A 116 6.53 -13.97 0.15
C ASN A 116 7.50 -14.80 0.99
N THR A 117 7.82 -14.35 2.20
CA THR A 117 8.69 -15.12 3.12
C THR A 117 7.85 -16.17 3.83
N GLY A 118 7.16 -17.00 3.08
CA GLY A 118 6.16 -17.95 3.57
C GLY A 118 5.24 -18.45 2.47
N THR A 119 4.18 -19.14 2.89
CA THR A 119 3.06 -19.54 2.02
C THR A 119 1.78 -18.98 2.61
N GLY A 120 0.85 -18.47 1.79
CA GLY A 120 -0.31 -17.77 2.33
C GLY A 120 0.11 -16.73 3.38
N TRP A 121 -0.63 -16.66 4.49
CA TRP A 121 -0.33 -15.75 5.61
C TRP A 121 -1.08 -16.16 6.89
N PRO A 122 -0.73 -15.66 8.08
CA PRO A 122 0.52 -14.98 8.42
C PRO A 122 1.71 -15.96 8.39
N PHE A 123 2.92 -15.47 8.68
CA PHE A 123 4.10 -16.33 8.75
C PHE A 123 3.89 -17.51 9.71
N GLY A 124 4.34 -18.69 9.27
CA GLY A 124 4.18 -19.93 10.00
C GLY A 124 4.47 -21.13 9.10
N GLY A 125 4.40 -22.31 9.67
CA GLY A 125 4.64 -23.54 8.90
C GLY A 125 5.02 -24.73 9.77
N PRO A 126 5.33 -25.87 9.15
CA PRO A 126 5.56 -27.15 9.84
C PRO A 126 6.73 -27.12 10.84
N GLN A 127 7.67 -26.19 10.69
CA GLN A 127 8.78 -26.02 11.63
C GLN A 127 8.36 -25.34 12.96
N ILE A 128 7.20 -24.68 12.98
CA ILE A 128 6.70 -23.99 14.16
C ILE A 128 5.96 -25.00 15.04
N LYS A 129 6.65 -25.41 16.11
CA LYS A 129 6.08 -26.25 17.17
C LYS A 129 5.30 -25.39 18.19
N PRO A 130 4.44 -25.99 19.02
CA PRO A 130 3.62 -25.25 19.99
C PRO A 130 4.39 -24.25 20.84
N GLU A 131 5.62 -24.56 21.27
CA GLU A 131 6.48 -23.65 22.04
C GLU A 131 6.74 -22.31 21.34
N ASN A 132 6.87 -22.30 20.01
CA ASN A 132 7.15 -21.12 19.18
C ASN A 132 5.90 -20.58 18.47
N ALA A 133 4.73 -21.19 18.68
CA ALA A 133 3.48 -20.75 18.07
C ALA A 133 2.91 -19.51 18.77
N ALA A 134 2.14 -18.72 18.03
CA ALA A 134 1.48 -17.49 18.49
C ALA A 134 0.80 -17.67 19.86
N THR A 135 1.15 -16.76 20.77
CA THR A 135 0.86 -16.88 22.20
C THR A 135 -0.22 -15.88 22.62
N LYS A 136 -1.09 -16.27 23.55
CA LYS A 136 -2.14 -15.42 24.12
C LYS A 136 -2.09 -15.42 25.65
N LEU A 137 -2.52 -14.33 26.26
CA LEU A 137 -2.64 -14.25 27.71
C LEU A 137 -3.94 -14.91 28.16
N ILE A 138 -3.84 -15.86 29.08
CA ILE A 138 -4.99 -16.41 29.79
C ILE A 138 -4.86 -16.02 31.25
N VAL A 139 -5.90 -15.41 31.82
CA VAL A 139 -5.96 -15.08 33.25
C VAL A 139 -7.14 -15.81 33.89
N GLN A 140 -6.88 -16.47 35.00
CA GLN A 140 -7.89 -17.17 35.80
C GLN A 140 -7.96 -16.61 37.21
N GLN A 141 -9.18 -16.44 37.71
CA GLN A 141 -9.44 -15.97 39.05
C GLN A 141 -9.85 -17.13 39.97
N TYR A 142 -9.37 -17.09 41.20
CA TYR A 142 -9.75 -17.91 42.32
C TYR A 142 -10.03 -17.00 43.52
N ALA A 143 -10.69 -17.52 44.55
CA ALA A 143 -10.93 -16.79 45.79
C ALA A 143 -10.65 -17.69 46.99
N LEU A 144 -10.03 -17.12 48.03
CA LEU A 144 -9.82 -17.78 49.32
C LEU A 144 -10.21 -16.86 50.47
N LYS A 145 -10.81 -17.42 51.50
CA LYS A 145 -10.98 -16.78 52.81
C LYS A 145 -9.87 -17.17 53.76
N ALA A 146 -9.74 -16.42 54.84
CA ALA A 146 -8.82 -16.71 55.94
C ALA A 146 -8.82 -18.21 56.33
N GLY A 147 -7.64 -18.83 56.31
CA GLY A 147 -7.44 -20.24 56.65
C GLY A 147 -7.83 -21.26 55.57
N GLU A 148 -8.46 -20.85 54.47
CA GLU A 148 -8.79 -21.76 53.36
C GLU A 148 -7.57 -22.09 52.50
N LYS A 149 -7.55 -23.29 51.93
CA LYS A 149 -6.54 -23.75 50.96
C LYS A 149 -7.21 -23.98 49.62
N LEU A 150 -6.52 -23.62 48.54
CA LEU A 150 -6.98 -23.96 47.20
C LEU A 150 -6.91 -25.48 47.01
N THR A 151 -8.06 -26.11 46.79
CA THR A 151 -8.16 -27.57 46.66
C THR A 151 -7.84 -28.07 45.26
N GLU A 152 -8.02 -27.22 44.25
CA GLU A 152 -7.67 -27.50 42.86
C GLU A 152 -6.25 -27.03 42.52
N ALA A 153 -5.62 -27.69 41.55
CA ALA A 153 -4.37 -27.22 40.98
C ALA A 153 -4.61 -26.01 40.08
N ILE A 154 -3.70 -25.03 40.12
CA ILE A 154 -3.66 -23.89 39.23
C ILE A 154 -3.20 -24.36 37.84
N LYS A 155 -4.18 -24.78 37.04
CA LYS A 155 -4.02 -25.22 35.66
C LYS A 155 -5.04 -24.52 34.77
N VAL A 156 -4.71 -24.37 33.50
CA VAL A 156 -5.59 -23.76 32.50
C VAL A 156 -6.87 -24.60 32.36
N LYS A 157 -8.01 -23.96 32.63
CA LYS A 157 -9.35 -24.57 32.45
C LYS A 157 -9.86 -24.48 31.01
N GLU A 158 -9.29 -23.58 30.20
CA GLU A 158 -9.65 -23.44 28.79
C GLU A 158 -9.19 -24.69 28.01
N ALA A 159 -10.09 -25.24 27.18
CA ALA A 159 -9.78 -26.41 26.36
C ALA A 159 -8.65 -26.15 25.35
N LYS A 160 -7.96 -27.21 24.94
CA LYS A 160 -6.89 -27.18 23.92
C LYS A 160 -5.65 -26.35 24.33
N GLN A 161 -5.43 -26.12 25.62
CA GLN A 161 -4.29 -25.36 26.17
C GLN A 161 -3.23 -26.25 26.82
N ASP A 162 -3.00 -27.44 26.26
CA ASP A 162 -2.08 -28.45 26.80
C ASP A 162 -0.61 -27.96 26.92
N PHE A 163 -0.27 -26.88 26.21
CA PHE A 163 1.06 -26.25 26.19
C PHE A 163 1.13 -24.96 27.00
N ALA A 164 0.06 -24.57 27.69
CA ALA A 164 0.03 -23.32 28.42
C ALA A 164 0.96 -23.36 29.64
N GLN A 165 1.76 -22.32 29.80
CA GLN A 165 2.73 -22.22 30.90
C GLN A 165 2.27 -21.19 31.92
N LEU A 166 2.31 -21.55 33.21
CA LEU A 166 2.07 -20.59 34.30
C LEU A 166 3.19 -19.55 34.31
N GLN A 167 2.82 -18.27 34.39
CA GLN A 167 3.76 -17.14 34.31
C GLN A 167 3.73 -16.27 35.56
N ALA A 168 2.57 -16.11 36.19
CA ALA A 168 2.42 -15.34 37.43
C ALA A 168 1.22 -15.83 38.23
N VAL A 169 1.31 -15.71 39.57
CA VAL A 169 0.16 -15.89 40.48
C VAL A 169 0.23 -14.76 41.50
N THR A 170 -0.84 -13.98 41.60
CA THR A 170 -0.89 -12.79 42.47
C THR A 170 -2.19 -12.77 43.24
N ALA A 171 -2.11 -12.57 44.56
CA ALA A 171 -3.26 -12.44 45.43
C ALA A 171 -3.50 -10.98 45.81
N TYR A 172 -4.78 -10.60 45.93
CA TYR A 172 -5.26 -9.26 46.24
C TYR A 172 -6.20 -9.32 47.43
N SER A 173 -5.90 -8.61 48.51
CA SER A 173 -6.80 -8.50 49.65
C SER A 173 -7.89 -7.45 49.42
N GLU A 174 -8.98 -7.53 50.18
CA GLU A 174 -10.02 -6.49 50.19
C GLU A 174 -9.49 -5.10 50.59
N ASN A 175 -8.39 -5.05 51.34
CA ASN A 175 -7.75 -3.80 51.79
C ASN A 175 -6.69 -3.27 50.81
N GLY A 176 -6.52 -3.91 49.65
CA GLY A 176 -5.58 -3.50 48.60
C GLY A 176 -4.16 -4.03 48.76
N GLU A 177 -3.92 -5.00 49.65
CA GLU A 177 -2.62 -5.69 49.74
C GLU A 177 -2.43 -6.60 48.52
N VAL A 178 -1.22 -6.62 47.96
CA VAL A 178 -0.87 -7.42 46.78
C VAL A 178 0.31 -8.33 47.11
N VAL A 179 0.13 -9.64 46.92
CA VAL A 179 1.15 -10.66 47.24
C VAL A 179 1.45 -11.53 46.03
N ASN A 180 2.72 -11.62 45.63
CA ASN A 180 3.16 -12.56 44.60
C ASN A 180 3.29 -13.97 45.19
N LEU A 181 2.53 -14.92 44.64
CA LEU A 181 2.44 -16.30 45.08
C LEU A 181 3.09 -17.30 44.12
N LEU A 182 3.74 -16.86 43.05
CA LEU A 182 4.28 -17.78 42.03
C LEU A 182 5.25 -18.82 42.65
N SER A 183 6.12 -18.39 43.57
CA SER A 183 7.07 -19.28 44.27
C SER A 183 6.42 -20.23 45.27
N LYS A 184 5.11 -20.06 45.55
CA LYS A 184 4.32 -20.93 46.42
C LYS A 184 3.55 -21.99 45.64
N VAL A 185 3.59 -21.96 44.31
CA VAL A 185 3.00 -22.99 43.45
C VAL A 185 4.06 -24.02 43.10
N ASP A 186 3.78 -25.29 43.35
CA ASP A 186 4.69 -26.38 42.98
C ASP A 186 4.53 -26.82 41.50
N GLY A 187 5.36 -27.77 41.06
CA GLY A 187 5.37 -28.25 39.68
C GLY A 187 4.09 -28.97 39.24
N GLU A 188 3.24 -29.38 40.17
CA GLU A 188 1.92 -29.98 39.87
C GLU A 188 0.81 -28.92 39.80
N GLY A 189 1.14 -27.65 40.09
CA GLY A 189 0.21 -26.53 40.11
C GLY A 189 -0.47 -26.33 41.47
N LYS A 190 -0.07 -27.02 42.54
CA LYS A 190 -0.70 -26.88 43.85
C LYS A 190 -0.17 -25.66 44.57
N LEU A 191 -1.08 -24.83 45.07
CA LEU A 191 -0.75 -23.62 45.82
C LEU A 191 -0.53 -23.94 47.31
N ASN A 192 0.70 -23.74 47.79
CA ASN A 192 1.09 -23.91 49.19
C ASN A 192 1.02 -22.56 49.94
N TRP A 193 -0.17 -21.97 49.98
CA TRP A 193 -0.44 -20.70 50.66
C TRP A 193 -1.92 -20.59 51.07
N SER A 194 -2.17 -19.89 52.18
CA SER A 194 -3.50 -19.52 52.69
C SER A 194 -3.44 -18.12 53.30
N PRO A 195 -4.48 -17.28 53.13
CA PRO A 195 -4.52 -15.98 53.78
C PRO A 195 -4.72 -16.12 55.29
N GLY A 196 -4.08 -15.26 56.07
CA GLY A 196 -4.23 -15.24 57.54
C GLY A 196 -5.52 -14.55 58.01
N SER A 197 -6.06 -13.63 57.21
CA SER A 197 -7.28 -12.86 57.49
C SER A 197 -7.93 -12.35 56.19
N GLY A 198 -9.21 -11.97 56.26
CA GLY A 198 -9.96 -11.36 55.15
C GLY A 198 -10.28 -12.30 53.98
N ASN A 199 -10.87 -11.74 52.93
CA ASN A 199 -11.06 -12.42 51.64
C ASN A 199 -10.00 -11.95 50.63
N TRP A 200 -9.55 -12.89 49.79
CA TRP A 200 -8.51 -12.64 48.81
C TRP A 200 -8.91 -13.16 47.43
N ASP A 201 -8.78 -12.31 46.42
CA ASP A 201 -8.82 -12.72 45.02
C ASP A 201 -7.43 -13.18 44.58
N ILE A 202 -7.31 -14.33 43.94
CA ILE A 202 -6.05 -14.83 43.38
C ILE A 202 -6.18 -14.87 41.86
N TYR A 203 -5.26 -14.22 41.16
CA TYR A 203 -5.18 -14.24 39.69
C TYR A 203 -3.96 -15.03 39.25
N ALA A 204 -4.15 -16.04 38.41
CA ALA A 204 -3.10 -16.79 37.75
C ALA A 204 -3.05 -16.43 36.27
N ALA A 205 -1.89 -16.02 35.78
CA ALA A 205 -1.64 -15.68 34.38
C ALA A 205 -0.83 -16.78 33.69
N PHE A 206 -1.25 -17.16 32.50
CA PHE A 206 -0.63 -18.21 31.69
C PHE A 206 -0.33 -17.70 30.28
N ALA A 207 0.81 -18.14 29.75
CA ALA A 207 1.13 -18.04 28.33
C ALA A 207 0.46 -19.22 27.60
N GLY A 208 -0.76 -19.00 27.11
CA GLY A 208 -1.51 -19.96 26.29
C GLY A 208 -1.20 -19.82 24.81
N LYS A 209 -1.73 -20.72 23.98
CA LYS A 209 -1.52 -20.70 22.51
C LYS A 209 -2.80 -20.36 21.77
N THR A 210 -2.70 -19.55 20.71
CA THR A 210 -3.83 -19.25 19.82
C THR A 210 -4.21 -20.47 18.99
N ARG A 211 -3.23 -21.34 18.70
CA ARG A 211 -3.33 -22.49 17.79
C ARG A 211 -3.75 -22.09 16.37
N GLN A 212 -3.55 -20.82 16.02
CA GLN A 212 -3.78 -20.36 14.66
C GLN A 212 -2.85 -21.12 13.71
N MET A 213 -3.44 -21.59 12.62
CA MET A 213 -2.70 -22.19 11.52
C MET A 213 -2.51 -21.15 10.41
N VAL A 214 -1.45 -21.31 9.64
CA VAL A 214 -1.24 -20.54 8.40
C VAL A 214 -2.48 -20.66 7.50
N LYS A 215 -3.04 -19.53 7.09
CA LYS A 215 -4.19 -19.48 6.19
C LYS A 215 -3.70 -19.76 4.78
N ARG A 216 -4.47 -20.56 4.04
CA ARG A 216 -4.24 -20.79 2.60
C ARG A 216 -2.84 -21.33 2.27
N ALA A 217 -2.26 -22.11 3.19
CA ALA A 217 -0.93 -22.66 3.01
C ALA A 217 -0.84 -23.47 1.69
N ALA A 218 0.32 -23.34 1.04
CA ALA A 218 0.69 -24.25 -0.04
C ALA A 218 1.14 -25.59 0.56
N PRO A 219 1.20 -26.68 -0.24
CA PRO A 219 1.83 -27.93 0.19
C PRO A 219 3.22 -27.70 0.81
N GLY A 220 3.46 -28.29 1.98
CA GLY A 220 4.68 -28.11 2.77
C GLY A 220 4.75 -26.80 3.57
N GLY A 221 3.74 -25.95 3.47
CA GLY A 221 3.59 -24.68 4.20
C GLY A 221 2.66 -24.77 5.41
N GLU A 222 1.98 -25.91 5.62
CA GLU A 222 0.99 -26.09 6.67
C GLU A 222 1.62 -26.16 8.06
N GLY A 223 1.13 -25.35 9.00
CA GLY A 223 1.57 -25.41 10.40
C GLY A 223 1.07 -24.24 11.22
N PHE A 224 1.56 -24.13 12.46
CA PHE A 224 1.19 -23.03 13.34
C PHE A 224 1.77 -21.71 12.84
N THR A 225 1.00 -20.64 13.04
CA THR A 225 1.49 -19.27 12.95
C THR A 225 2.49 -19.02 14.07
N LEU A 226 3.64 -18.39 13.76
CA LEU A 226 4.68 -18.16 14.77
C LEU A 226 4.30 -17.06 15.77
N ASP A 227 4.94 -17.06 16.93
CA ASP A 227 4.91 -15.96 17.88
C ASP A 227 5.76 -14.78 17.36
N HIS A 228 5.09 -13.75 16.83
CA HIS A 228 5.77 -12.57 16.26
C HIS A 228 6.36 -11.65 17.35
N LEU A 229 6.04 -11.87 18.62
CA LEU A 229 6.59 -11.10 19.74
C LEU A 229 7.85 -11.75 20.33
N ASP A 230 8.16 -13.00 19.94
CA ASP A 230 9.31 -13.75 20.44
C ASP A 230 10.43 -13.86 19.41
N LYS A 231 11.62 -13.36 19.76
CA LYS A 231 12.77 -13.35 18.85
C LYS A 231 13.22 -14.75 18.46
N ASN A 232 13.12 -15.71 19.38
CA ASN A 232 13.53 -17.09 19.12
C ASN A 232 12.57 -17.78 18.14
N ALA A 233 11.26 -17.59 18.30
CA ALA A 233 10.26 -18.09 17.35
C ALA A 233 10.52 -17.57 15.93
N VAL A 234 10.84 -16.27 15.79
CA VAL A 234 11.23 -15.67 14.51
C VAL A 234 12.50 -16.31 13.95
N ASN A 235 13.53 -16.53 14.77
CA ASN A 235 14.76 -17.21 14.31
C ASN A 235 14.51 -18.65 13.87
N VAL A 236 13.68 -19.41 14.59
CA VAL A 236 13.28 -20.77 14.20
C VAL A 236 12.56 -20.76 12.86
N TYR A 237 11.67 -19.78 12.65
CA TYR A 237 10.98 -19.60 11.38
C TYR A 237 11.96 -19.37 10.22
N LEU A 238 12.86 -18.38 10.37
CA LEU A 238 13.79 -17.94 9.33
C LEU A 238 14.89 -18.96 9.05
N LYS A 239 15.27 -19.80 10.04
CA LYS A 239 16.25 -20.87 9.84
C LYS A 239 15.85 -21.82 8.71
N ARG A 240 14.57 -22.15 8.56
CA ARG A 240 14.09 -23.03 7.48
C ARG A 240 14.45 -22.47 6.10
N PHE A 241 14.34 -21.16 5.91
CA PHE A 241 14.71 -20.48 4.67
C PHE A 241 16.23 -20.45 4.50
N SER A 242 16.98 -20.09 5.55
CA SER A 242 18.45 -20.12 5.52
C SER A 242 19.00 -21.49 5.15
N ASP A 243 18.42 -22.57 5.69
CA ASP A 243 18.80 -23.94 5.37
C ASP A 243 18.49 -24.28 3.90
N ALA A 244 17.28 -23.96 3.41
CA ALA A 244 16.88 -24.20 2.02
C ALA A 244 17.73 -23.40 1.01
N PHE A 245 18.15 -22.19 1.39
CA PHE A 245 19.00 -21.31 0.57
C PHE A 245 20.49 -21.59 0.72
N ALA A 246 20.87 -22.51 1.62
CA ALA A 246 22.25 -22.75 2.03
C ALA A 246 23.00 -21.45 2.41
N GLY A 247 22.27 -20.49 3.01
CA GLY A 247 22.78 -19.17 3.40
C GLY A 247 23.21 -18.26 2.25
N LYS A 248 22.76 -18.51 1.00
CA LYS A 248 23.19 -17.76 -0.19
C LYS A 248 22.05 -16.90 -0.77
N PRO A 249 22.37 -15.78 -1.44
CA PRO A 249 21.40 -15.02 -2.23
C PRO A 249 20.80 -15.90 -3.33
N GLN A 250 19.47 -15.84 -3.49
CA GLN A 250 18.73 -16.62 -4.50
C GLN A 250 18.35 -15.78 -5.74
N GLY A 251 18.84 -14.53 -5.83
CA GLY A 251 18.43 -13.56 -6.86
C GLY A 251 17.03 -12.96 -6.63
N ILE A 252 16.42 -13.23 -5.48
CA ILE A 252 15.23 -12.55 -4.97
C ILE A 252 15.61 -11.13 -4.55
N ARG A 253 14.90 -10.13 -5.07
CA ARG A 253 15.15 -8.72 -4.75
C ARG A 253 14.62 -8.37 -3.36
N SER A 254 13.38 -8.74 -3.05
CA SER A 254 12.76 -8.47 -1.76
C SER A 254 11.99 -9.67 -1.23
N PHE A 255 12.09 -9.87 0.07
CA PHE A 255 11.24 -10.73 0.88
C PHE A 255 10.02 -9.94 1.34
N PHE A 256 8.83 -10.50 1.17
CA PHE A 256 7.56 -9.87 1.50
C PHE A 256 6.95 -10.46 2.79
N ASN A 257 6.29 -9.62 3.58
CA ASN A 257 5.38 -9.99 4.65
C ASN A 257 4.04 -9.27 4.45
N ASP A 258 2.97 -10.07 4.46
CA ASP A 258 1.58 -9.64 4.27
C ASP A 258 1.04 -8.92 5.52
N SER A 259 -0.16 -8.35 5.41
CA SER A 259 -0.80 -7.64 6.52
C SER A 259 -0.93 -8.50 7.79
N TYR A 260 -0.85 -7.86 8.95
CA TYR A 260 -0.82 -8.58 10.22
C TYR A 260 -2.22 -9.15 10.55
N GLU A 261 -2.36 -10.47 10.43
CA GLU A 261 -3.57 -11.22 10.75
C GLU A 261 -3.31 -12.33 11.79
N VAL A 262 -2.52 -12.04 12.83
CA VAL A 262 -2.20 -13.00 13.92
C VAL A 262 -3.23 -12.88 15.04
N TYR A 263 -4.34 -13.59 14.90
CA TYR A 263 -5.54 -13.40 15.73
C TYR A 263 -5.35 -13.87 17.18
N GLY A 264 -5.74 -12.98 18.11
CA GLY A 264 -5.73 -13.28 19.54
C GLY A 264 -4.33 -13.42 20.14
N ALA A 265 -3.28 -13.09 19.41
CA ALA A 265 -1.90 -13.15 19.88
C ALA A 265 -1.58 -11.95 20.79
N THR A 266 -2.03 -12.03 22.04
CA THR A 266 -1.94 -10.97 23.04
C THR A 266 -0.77 -11.16 24.01
N TRP A 267 0.16 -12.08 23.78
CA TRP A 267 1.19 -12.35 24.78
C TRP A 267 2.41 -13.02 24.17
N THR A 268 3.49 -13.10 24.96
CA THR A 268 4.63 -13.98 24.75
C THR A 268 5.26 -14.32 26.10
N SER A 269 6.03 -15.42 26.21
CA SER A 269 6.62 -15.84 27.49
C SER A 269 7.63 -14.84 28.07
N THR A 270 8.22 -13.98 27.24
CA THR A 270 9.17 -12.94 27.68
C THR A 270 8.48 -11.64 28.13
N PHE A 271 7.15 -11.55 28.01
CA PHE A 271 6.42 -10.29 28.14
C PHE A 271 6.58 -9.63 29.52
N PHE A 272 6.48 -10.38 30.62
CA PHE A 272 6.66 -9.80 31.97
C PHE A 272 8.05 -9.19 32.17
N GLN A 273 9.09 -9.87 31.67
CA GLN A 273 10.47 -9.41 31.78
C GLN A 273 10.66 -8.12 30.97
N GLU A 274 10.22 -8.12 29.71
CA GLU A 274 10.36 -6.96 28.82
C GLU A 274 9.51 -5.78 29.29
N PHE A 275 8.29 -6.02 29.76
CA PHE A 275 7.46 -4.97 30.37
C PHE A 275 8.17 -4.33 31.58
N LYS A 276 8.68 -5.14 32.52
CA LYS A 276 9.33 -4.62 33.72
C LYS A 276 10.57 -3.81 33.38
N LYS A 277 11.35 -4.27 32.41
CA LYS A 277 12.53 -3.59 31.88
C LYS A 277 12.16 -2.26 31.21
N ASN A 278 11.12 -2.22 30.39
CA ASN A 278 10.83 -1.08 29.53
C ASN A 278 9.89 -0.05 30.19
N ARG A 279 9.02 -0.47 31.11
CA ARG A 279 8.04 0.38 31.82
C ARG A 279 8.42 0.69 33.26
N GLY A 280 9.32 -0.10 33.86
CA GLY A 280 9.92 0.16 35.17
C GLY A 280 9.09 -0.27 36.38
N TYR A 281 8.07 -1.12 36.20
CA TYR A 281 7.28 -1.72 37.28
C TYR A 281 6.81 -3.14 36.92
N ASP A 282 6.40 -3.91 37.91
CA ASP A 282 6.08 -5.32 37.74
C ASP A 282 4.61 -5.55 37.36
N LEU A 283 4.35 -5.90 36.09
CA LEU A 283 3.00 -6.16 35.57
C LEU A 283 2.29 -7.32 36.28
N ALA A 284 3.03 -8.27 36.88
CA ALA A 284 2.43 -9.35 37.63
C ALA A 284 1.62 -8.84 38.85
N GLY A 285 1.95 -7.66 39.38
CA GLY A 285 1.18 -6.99 40.43
C GLY A 285 -0.19 -6.47 39.97
N TYR A 286 -0.45 -6.42 38.66
CA TYR A 286 -1.62 -5.75 38.08
C TYR A 286 -2.52 -6.69 37.27
N LEU A 287 -2.47 -8.00 37.51
CA LEU A 287 -3.30 -8.99 36.78
C LEU A 287 -4.80 -8.74 36.90
N LYS A 288 -5.27 -8.30 38.08
CA LYS A 288 -6.67 -7.94 38.31
C LYS A 288 -7.12 -6.83 37.36
N ASP A 289 -6.34 -5.76 37.26
CA ASP A 289 -6.63 -4.60 36.42
C ASP A 289 -6.42 -4.90 34.92
N LEU A 290 -5.36 -5.63 34.58
CA LEU A 290 -5.04 -6.01 33.21
C LEU A 290 -6.15 -6.87 32.58
N SER A 291 -6.71 -7.79 33.36
CA SER A 291 -7.80 -8.69 32.96
C SER A 291 -9.21 -8.11 33.19
N SER A 292 -9.31 -6.92 33.76
CA SER A 292 -10.59 -6.28 34.04
C SER A 292 -11.39 -6.00 32.77
N LYS A 293 -12.70 -6.22 32.88
CA LYS A 293 -13.70 -5.89 31.86
C LYS A 293 -14.21 -4.44 31.96
N ASP A 294 -13.79 -3.70 32.98
CA ASP A 294 -14.07 -2.27 33.07
C ASP A 294 -13.44 -1.55 31.87
N SER A 295 -14.29 -0.92 31.06
CA SER A 295 -13.90 -0.21 29.84
C SER A 295 -13.78 1.30 30.04
N THR A 296 -13.90 1.79 31.27
CA THR A 296 -13.99 3.22 31.61
C THR A 296 -12.93 3.69 32.61
N ALA A 297 -12.43 2.81 33.47
CA ALA A 297 -11.46 3.21 34.49
C ALA A 297 -10.13 3.71 33.92
N GLU A 298 -9.72 4.90 34.37
CA GLU A 298 -8.51 5.58 33.92
C GLU A 298 -7.23 4.78 34.20
N ASN A 299 -7.09 4.22 35.41
CA ASN A 299 -5.91 3.42 35.77
C ASN A 299 -5.74 2.19 34.87
N ILE A 300 -6.86 1.57 34.47
CA ILE A 300 -6.85 0.42 33.55
C ILE A 300 -6.45 0.87 32.14
N ALA A 301 -6.94 2.02 31.66
CA ALA A 301 -6.53 2.58 30.37
C ALA A 301 -5.02 2.83 30.31
N ARG A 302 -4.45 3.37 31.39
CA ARG A 302 -3.01 3.64 31.51
C ARG A 302 -2.17 2.38 31.56
N LEU A 303 -2.58 1.38 32.35
CA LEU A 303 -1.93 0.07 32.41
C LEU A 303 -1.88 -0.58 31.02
N LYS A 304 -3.01 -0.54 30.31
CA LYS A 304 -3.14 -1.11 28.98
C LYS A 304 -2.41 -0.31 27.91
N SER A 305 -2.21 0.99 28.11
CA SER A 305 -1.32 1.82 27.30
C SER A 305 0.14 1.33 27.40
N ASP A 306 0.67 1.16 28.62
CA ASP A 306 2.01 0.62 28.86
C ASP A 306 2.19 -0.80 28.26
N TYR A 307 1.14 -1.63 28.36
CA TYR A 307 1.10 -2.97 27.78
C TYR A 307 1.16 -2.91 26.24
N ARG A 308 0.39 -2.04 25.59
CA ARG A 308 0.38 -1.88 24.12
C ARG A 308 1.70 -1.32 23.60
N GLU A 309 2.30 -0.38 24.31
CA GLU A 309 3.64 0.12 23.98
C GLU A 309 4.69 -0.99 24.09
N THR A 310 4.56 -1.90 25.07
CA THR A 310 5.45 -3.08 25.17
C THR A 310 5.23 -4.05 24.00
N MET A 311 3.97 -4.31 23.62
CA MET A 311 3.64 -5.13 22.44
C MET A 311 4.26 -4.56 21.15
N ASP A 312 4.16 -3.24 20.96
CA ASP A 312 4.77 -2.52 19.85
C ASP A 312 6.29 -2.71 19.80
N GLU A 313 6.99 -2.52 20.93
CA GLU A 313 8.44 -2.70 21.01
C GLU A 313 8.87 -4.14 20.68
N LEU A 314 8.14 -5.14 21.19
CA LEU A 314 8.43 -6.54 20.90
C LEU A 314 8.23 -6.85 19.42
N LEU A 315 7.13 -6.41 18.82
CA LEU A 315 6.88 -6.61 17.40
C LEU A 315 7.94 -5.92 16.53
N LEU A 316 8.30 -4.68 16.86
CA LEU A 316 9.33 -3.92 16.15
C LEU A 316 10.70 -4.61 16.20
N HIS A 317 11.16 -4.98 17.39
CA HIS A 317 12.52 -5.47 17.60
C HIS A 317 12.67 -6.96 17.32
N ASN A 318 11.72 -7.79 17.77
CA ASN A 318 11.85 -9.24 17.70
C ASN A 318 11.42 -9.80 16.34
N PHE A 319 10.47 -9.15 15.67
CA PHE A 319 9.99 -9.56 14.35
C PHE A 319 10.52 -8.65 13.23
N THR A 320 10.06 -7.40 13.15
CA THR A 320 10.26 -6.59 11.94
C THR A 320 11.75 -6.30 11.65
N GLN A 321 12.50 -5.87 12.67
CA GLN A 321 13.94 -5.62 12.53
C GLN A 321 14.72 -6.92 12.36
N ASN A 322 14.43 -7.94 13.17
CA ASN A 322 15.12 -9.24 13.10
C ASN A 322 14.96 -9.92 11.71
N TRP A 323 13.76 -9.87 11.13
CA TRP A 323 13.51 -10.35 9.77
C TRP A 323 14.22 -9.51 8.70
N THR A 324 14.27 -8.19 8.88
CA THR A 324 14.99 -7.30 7.97
C THR A 324 16.49 -7.55 7.99
N ASP A 325 17.08 -7.71 9.17
CA ASP A 325 18.50 -8.06 9.34
C ASP A 325 18.82 -9.41 8.69
N TRP A 326 17.93 -10.41 8.85
CA TRP A 326 18.06 -11.71 8.18
C TRP A 326 18.05 -11.58 6.65
N ALA A 327 17.11 -10.81 6.09
CA ALA A 327 17.00 -10.59 4.64
C ALA A 327 18.25 -9.87 4.10
N HIS A 328 18.76 -8.87 4.82
CA HIS A 328 20.01 -8.18 4.47
C HIS A 328 21.21 -9.12 4.49
N GLY A 329 21.24 -10.10 5.41
CA GLY A 329 22.24 -11.17 5.43
C GLY A 329 22.24 -12.04 4.16
N LEU A 330 21.13 -12.08 3.43
CA LEU A 330 20.99 -12.75 2.13
C LEU A 330 21.14 -11.79 0.93
N GLN A 331 21.56 -10.55 1.16
CA GLN A 331 21.66 -9.49 0.14
C GLN A 331 20.30 -9.15 -0.52
N SER A 332 19.20 -9.39 0.19
CA SER A 332 17.84 -9.08 -0.23
C SER A 332 17.24 -7.98 0.64
N LYS A 333 16.16 -7.37 0.16
CA LYS A 333 15.39 -6.34 0.88
C LYS A 333 14.20 -6.93 1.62
N THR A 334 13.53 -6.13 2.45
CA THR A 334 12.20 -6.43 2.98
C THR A 334 11.12 -5.47 2.48
N LYS A 335 9.92 -6.02 2.24
CA LYS A 335 8.71 -5.30 1.88
C LYS A 335 7.58 -5.71 2.83
N ASN A 336 6.95 -4.78 3.53
CA ASN A 336 6.03 -5.12 4.61
C ASN A 336 4.74 -4.31 4.59
N GLN A 337 3.63 -5.02 4.75
CA GLN A 337 2.34 -4.47 5.14
C GLN A 337 2.22 -4.45 6.66
N SER A 338 2.62 -3.35 7.30
CA SER A 338 2.61 -3.23 8.76
C SER A 338 1.22 -3.05 9.36
N HIS A 339 0.22 -2.68 8.56
CA HIS A 339 -1.15 -2.46 9.03
C HIS A 339 -1.81 -3.76 9.52
N GLY A 340 -2.85 -3.61 10.33
CA GLY A 340 -3.44 -4.70 11.11
C GLY A 340 -2.68 -5.08 12.37
N SER A 341 -1.42 -4.64 12.51
CA SER A 341 -0.63 -4.91 13.71
C SER A 341 -1.11 -4.08 14.90
N PRO A 342 -0.85 -4.54 16.13
CA PRO A 342 -1.14 -3.78 17.35
C PRO A 342 -0.07 -2.71 17.67
N GLY A 343 0.92 -2.51 16.78
CA GLY A 343 2.05 -1.60 16.99
C GLY A 343 1.91 -0.25 16.26
N ASN A 344 2.88 0.64 16.47
CA ASN A 344 2.96 1.92 15.81
C ASN A 344 3.34 1.73 14.33
N LEU A 345 2.38 1.94 13.44
CA LEU A 345 2.53 1.69 12.01
C LEU A 345 3.71 2.44 11.39
N LEU A 346 3.97 3.69 11.82
CA LEU A 346 5.07 4.50 11.27
C LEU A 346 6.43 3.86 11.57
N ASP A 347 6.61 3.32 12.77
CA ASP A 347 7.86 2.70 13.19
C ASP A 347 8.05 1.33 12.51
N LEU A 348 6.99 0.54 12.40
CA LEU A 348 7.02 -0.76 11.74
C LEU A 348 7.27 -0.64 10.23
N TYR A 349 6.60 0.30 9.54
CA TYR A 349 6.92 0.63 8.16
C TYR A 349 8.33 1.21 8.02
N GLY A 350 8.75 2.05 8.97
CA GLY A 350 10.08 2.65 9.00
C GLY A 350 11.22 1.63 9.13
N ALA A 351 10.95 0.44 9.69
CA ALA A 351 11.93 -0.60 9.94
C ALA A 351 12.28 -1.47 8.71
N VAL A 352 11.47 -1.45 7.64
CA VAL A 352 11.67 -2.29 6.43
C VAL A 352 12.17 -1.50 5.23
N ASP A 353 12.77 -2.13 4.21
CA ASP A 353 13.30 -1.38 3.05
C ASP A 353 12.22 -0.74 2.17
N ILE A 354 11.06 -1.39 2.05
CA ILE A 354 9.94 -0.97 1.20
C ILE A 354 8.64 -1.05 2.04
N PRO A 355 8.14 0.08 2.57
CA PRO A 355 6.81 0.14 3.15
C PRO A 355 5.75 -0.19 2.10
N GLU A 356 4.82 -1.10 2.40
CA GLU A 356 3.70 -1.44 1.52
C GLU A 356 2.37 -1.13 2.20
N THR A 357 1.55 -0.29 1.58
CA THR A 357 0.14 -0.14 1.98
C THR A 357 -0.74 -1.11 1.17
N GLU A 358 -2.05 -1.05 1.38
CA GLU A 358 -3.04 -1.63 0.48
C GLU A 358 -4.16 -0.63 0.19
N ILE A 359 -4.84 -0.82 -0.94
CA ILE A 359 -6.17 -0.29 -1.18
C ILE A 359 -7.16 -1.43 -1.35
N PHE A 360 -8.33 -1.24 -0.76
CA PHE A 360 -9.33 -2.27 -0.62
C PHE A 360 -10.71 -1.67 -0.86
N GLY A 361 -11.45 -2.17 -1.85
CA GLY A 361 -12.74 -1.61 -2.26
C GLY A 361 -12.64 -0.55 -3.36
N SER A 362 -13.74 0.18 -3.59
CA SER A 362 -13.84 1.23 -4.62
C SER A 362 -14.23 2.57 -4.03
N SER A 363 -13.42 3.58 -4.35
CA SER A 363 -13.67 4.98 -4.03
C SER A 363 -14.70 5.61 -4.97
N TYR A 364 -15.37 6.65 -4.48
CA TYR A 364 -16.22 7.50 -5.30
C TYR A 364 -15.40 8.60 -5.97
N PHE A 365 -15.40 8.64 -7.30
CA PHE A 365 -14.85 9.73 -8.09
C PHE A 365 -15.95 10.34 -8.94
N PRO A 366 -16.23 11.64 -8.83
CA PRO A 366 -17.22 12.31 -9.67
C PRO A 366 -16.67 12.55 -11.09
N ILE A 367 -16.11 11.53 -11.75
CA ILE A 367 -15.58 11.63 -13.12
C ILE A 367 -16.71 11.32 -14.10
N ALA A 368 -16.90 12.18 -15.10
CA ALA A 368 -17.97 12.01 -16.08
C ALA A 368 -17.83 10.69 -16.85
N GLY A 369 -18.87 9.85 -16.82
CA GLY A 369 -18.89 8.56 -17.50
C GLY A 369 -18.19 7.40 -16.76
N LEU A 370 -17.64 7.63 -15.56
CA LEU A 370 -17.08 6.54 -14.75
C LEU A 370 -18.19 5.63 -14.23
N ARG A 371 -18.15 4.35 -14.59
CA ARG A 371 -19.10 3.36 -14.07
C ARG A 371 -18.87 3.13 -12.58
N ARG A 372 -19.95 3.14 -11.79
CA ARG A 372 -19.96 2.78 -10.37
C ARG A 372 -21.31 2.17 -9.98
N ASP A 373 -21.45 0.86 -10.19
CA ASP A 373 -22.69 0.13 -9.97
C ASP A 373 -22.83 -0.30 -8.50
N ALA A 374 -24.00 -0.07 -7.89
CA ALA A 374 -24.22 -0.37 -6.47
C ALA A 374 -24.00 -1.84 -6.10
N GLY A 375 -24.22 -2.77 -7.03
CA GLY A 375 -23.98 -4.20 -6.83
C GLY A 375 -22.50 -4.60 -6.79
N ASP A 376 -21.60 -3.71 -7.24
CA ASP A 376 -20.17 -3.95 -7.34
C ASP A 376 -19.35 -3.06 -6.37
N ILE A 377 -20.03 -2.37 -5.45
CA ILE A 377 -19.41 -1.53 -4.41
C ILE A 377 -19.48 -2.25 -3.07
N ARG A 378 -18.33 -2.34 -2.41
CA ARG A 378 -18.24 -2.85 -1.05
C ARG A 378 -18.50 -1.74 -0.04
N ASN A 379 -19.00 -2.08 1.15
CA ASN A 379 -19.22 -1.14 2.27
C ASN A 379 -17.92 -0.61 2.93
N VAL A 380 -16.78 -0.63 2.24
CA VAL A 380 -15.49 -0.10 2.76
C VAL A 380 -14.85 0.71 1.63
N ASP A 381 -14.70 2.01 1.87
CA ASP A 381 -14.03 2.92 0.93
C ASP A 381 -12.51 2.95 1.23
N PRO A 382 -11.64 2.86 0.21
CA PRO A 382 -10.21 3.12 0.36
C PRO A 382 -9.95 4.50 0.99
N ASN A 383 -8.98 4.59 1.91
CA ASN A 383 -8.66 5.85 2.59
C ASN A 383 -7.23 6.34 2.32
N PRO A 384 -7.06 7.51 1.68
CA PRO A 384 -5.73 8.08 1.39
C PRO A 384 -4.89 8.37 2.64
N ILE A 385 -5.52 8.79 3.76
CA ILE A 385 -4.81 9.08 5.01
C ILE A 385 -4.23 7.81 5.62
N MET A 386 -4.92 6.68 5.50
CA MET A 386 -4.38 5.38 5.91
C MET A 386 -3.15 5.01 5.08
N SER A 387 -3.21 5.20 3.76
CA SER A 387 -2.07 4.95 2.86
C SER A 387 -0.86 5.84 3.19
N LYS A 388 -1.10 7.05 3.72
CA LYS A 388 -0.04 7.96 4.14
C LYS A 388 0.80 7.46 5.30
N PHE A 389 0.38 6.46 6.09
CA PHE A 389 1.27 5.87 7.09
C PHE A 389 2.49 5.19 6.45
N ALA A 390 2.28 4.44 5.36
CA ALA A 390 3.39 3.79 4.64
C ALA A 390 4.25 4.83 3.91
N SER A 391 3.65 5.79 3.21
CA SER A 391 4.41 6.80 2.47
C SER A 391 5.17 7.75 3.38
N SER A 392 4.60 8.17 4.52
CA SER A 392 5.29 9.00 5.50
C SER A 392 6.52 8.31 6.07
N ALA A 393 6.40 7.04 6.44
CA ALA A 393 7.55 6.25 6.90
C ALA A 393 8.62 6.08 5.80
N GLY A 394 8.19 5.96 4.54
CA GLY A 394 9.09 5.95 3.39
C GLY A 394 9.84 7.27 3.19
N HIS A 395 9.11 8.38 3.14
CA HIS A 395 9.66 9.72 2.91
C HIS A 395 10.59 10.16 4.04
N THR A 396 10.14 10.06 5.29
CA THR A 396 10.93 10.47 6.47
C THR A 396 12.18 9.63 6.65
N GLY A 397 12.14 8.35 6.25
CA GLY A 397 13.31 7.46 6.23
C GLY A 397 14.19 7.58 4.99
N GLY A 398 13.84 8.43 4.01
CA GLY A 398 14.59 8.58 2.76
C GLY A 398 14.57 7.35 1.86
N LYS A 399 13.54 6.51 1.99
CA LYS A 399 13.36 5.29 1.18
C LYS A 399 12.92 5.67 -0.23
N LYS A 400 13.45 4.96 -1.23
CA LYS A 400 13.16 5.24 -2.66
C LYS A 400 11.80 4.71 -3.11
N LEU A 401 11.40 3.57 -2.58
CA LEU A 401 10.19 2.85 -3.00
C LEU A 401 9.21 2.78 -1.85
N ILE A 402 7.96 3.13 -2.15
CA ILE A 402 6.79 2.94 -1.30
C ILE A 402 5.79 2.21 -2.17
N SER A 403 5.41 1.01 -1.77
CA SER A 403 4.55 0.15 -2.57
C SER A 403 3.11 0.10 -2.08
N SER A 404 2.25 -0.45 -2.92
CA SER A 404 0.88 -0.78 -2.56
C SER A 404 0.46 -2.07 -3.21
N GLU A 405 -0.17 -2.94 -2.43
CA GLU A 405 -1.12 -3.90 -2.95
C GLU A 405 -2.31 -3.13 -3.54
N THR A 406 -2.67 -3.43 -4.80
CA THR A 406 -3.50 -2.54 -5.61
C THR A 406 -4.64 -3.30 -6.28
N PHE A 407 -5.85 -2.73 -6.17
CA PHE A 407 -7.14 -3.18 -6.74
C PHE A 407 -7.84 -4.35 -6.03
N THR A 408 -7.41 -4.73 -4.82
CA THR A 408 -8.09 -5.77 -4.03
C THR A 408 -9.55 -5.39 -3.81
N TRP A 409 -10.47 -6.23 -4.28
CA TRP A 409 -11.93 -5.99 -4.23
C TRP A 409 -12.40 -4.68 -4.85
N LEU A 410 -11.73 -4.19 -5.90
CA LEU A 410 -12.14 -2.97 -6.58
C LEU A 410 -13.59 -3.06 -7.10
N THR A 411 -13.94 -4.15 -7.80
CA THR A 411 -15.32 -4.49 -8.15
C THR A 411 -15.50 -6.01 -8.08
N GLU A 412 -16.65 -6.56 -8.53
CA GLU A 412 -16.79 -8.01 -8.72
C GLU A 412 -15.74 -8.57 -9.69
N HIS A 413 -15.29 -9.82 -9.47
CA HIS A 413 -14.11 -10.47 -10.10
C HIS A 413 -13.91 -10.15 -11.59
N PHE A 414 -15.00 -10.21 -12.36
CA PHE A 414 -14.98 -10.18 -13.82
C PHE A 414 -15.55 -8.89 -14.40
N LYS A 415 -15.85 -7.90 -13.57
CA LYS A 415 -16.51 -6.63 -13.94
C LYS A 415 -15.59 -5.41 -13.87
N THR A 416 -14.33 -5.58 -13.49
CA THR A 416 -13.38 -4.46 -13.42
C THR A 416 -12.89 -4.06 -14.81
N SER A 417 -13.09 -2.80 -15.18
CA SER A 417 -12.48 -2.20 -16.37
C SER A 417 -11.21 -1.44 -16.02
N PHE A 418 -10.31 -1.25 -17.00
CA PHE A 418 -9.11 -0.43 -16.79
C PHE A 418 -9.44 1.05 -16.54
N SER A 419 -10.59 1.54 -17.02
CA SER A 419 -11.06 2.90 -16.75
C SER A 419 -11.41 3.10 -15.27
N GLN A 420 -11.93 2.08 -14.59
CA GLN A 420 -12.14 2.08 -13.13
C GLN A 420 -10.82 1.98 -12.34
N CYS A 421 -9.81 1.29 -12.87
CA CYS A 421 -8.50 1.17 -12.24
C CYS A 421 -7.72 2.50 -12.19
N LYS A 422 -7.89 3.37 -13.20
CA LYS A 422 -7.13 4.62 -13.33
C LYS A 422 -7.25 5.54 -12.10
N PRO A 423 -8.44 6.03 -11.70
CA PRO A 423 -8.54 6.96 -10.60
C PRO A 423 -8.07 6.38 -9.24
N GLU A 424 -8.23 5.06 -9.04
CA GLU A 424 -7.77 4.36 -7.84
C GLU A 424 -6.24 4.37 -7.72
N VAL A 425 -5.51 4.06 -8.80
CA VAL A 425 -4.04 4.12 -8.77
C VAL A 425 -3.52 5.56 -8.69
N GLU A 426 -4.26 6.52 -9.24
CA GLU A 426 -3.92 7.94 -9.12
C GLU A 426 -4.08 8.44 -7.67
N GLN A 427 -5.11 7.98 -6.96
CA GLN A 427 -5.32 8.29 -5.55
C GLN A 427 -4.20 7.71 -4.66
N LEU A 428 -3.67 6.53 -5.01
CA LEU A 428 -2.47 5.95 -4.40
C LEU A 428 -1.23 6.83 -4.65
N PHE A 429 -1.01 7.26 -5.88
CA PHE A 429 0.08 8.17 -6.22
C PHE A 429 -0.01 9.49 -5.44
N LEU A 430 -1.20 10.08 -5.33
CA LEU A 430 -1.46 11.27 -4.51
C LEU A 430 -1.21 11.05 -3.01
N SER A 431 -1.24 9.80 -2.56
CA SER A 431 -0.91 9.43 -1.18
C SER A 431 0.60 9.24 -0.97
N GLY A 432 1.42 9.29 -2.03
CA GLY A 432 2.88 9.13 -2.00
C GLY A 432 3.38 7.73 -2.39
N VAL A 433 2.50 6.82 -2.79
CA VAL A 433 2.90 5.52 -3.35
C VAL A 433 3.56 5.72 -4.70
N ASN A 434 4.59 4.94 -5.00
CA ASN A 434 5.29 5.02 -6.28
C ASN A 434 5.73 3.65 -6.83
N HIS A 435 5.30 2.54 -6.23
CA HIS A 435 5.65 1.18 -6.66
C HIS A 435 4.47 0.19 -6.54
N VAL A 436 3.63 0.12 -7.57
CA VAL A 436 2.37 -0.64 -7.60
C VAL A 436 2.60 -2.13 -7.74
N PHE A 437 1.89 -2.92 -6.93
CA PHE A 437 1.70 -4.36 -7.07
C PHE A 437 0.21 -4.67 -7.27
N TYR A 438 -0.14 -5.30 -8.39
CA TYR A 438 -1.50 -5.80 -8.56
C TYR A 438 -1.79 -6.95 -7.59
N HIS A 439 -3.01 -6.92 -7.05
CA HIS A 439 -3.63 -8.02 -6.34
C HIS A 439 -4.76 -8.62 -7.21
N GLY A 440 -4.46 -9.62 -8.02
CA GLY A 440 -3.13 -10.14 -8.34
C GLY A 440 -3.17 -10.88 -9.66
N THR A 441 -2.15 -11.68 -9.92
CA THR A 441 -2.13 -12.55 -11.10
C THR A 441 -1.99 -14.00 -10.66
N THR A 442 -2.99 -14.83 -10.94
CA THR A 442 -2.88 -16.28 -10.67
C THR A 442 -2.10 -16.95 -11.78
N ASN A 443 -1.10 -17.77 -11.42
CA ASN A 443 -0.45 -18.63 -12.40
C ASN A 443 -1.47 -19.68 -12.88
N SER A 444 -1.66 -19.81 -14.19
CA SER A 444 -2.54 -20.82 -14.78
C SER A 444 -1.83 -21.47 -15.96
N PRO A 445 -1.65 -22.82 -15.95
CA PRO A 445 -1.12 -23.55 -17.10
C PRO A 445 -1.97 -23.39 -18.37
N ALA A 446 -1.31 -23.41 -19.53
CA ALA A 446 -1.95 -23.20 -20.83
C ALA A 446 -2.94 -24.31 -21.24
N ASN A 447 -2.83 -25.50 -20.65
CA ASN A 447 -3.74 -26.62 -20.87
C ASN A 447 -4.98 -26.59 -19.96
N VAL A 448 -5.07 -25.65 -19.01
CA VAL A 448 -6.28 -25.45 -18.21
C VAL A 448 -7.32 -24.72 -19.06
N PRO A 449 -8.56 -25.24 -19.19
CA PRO A 449 -9.62 -24.53 -19.89
C PRO A 449 -9.88 -23.15 -19.29
N TRP A 450 -10.26 -22.19 -20.14
CA TRP A 450 -10.70 -20.86 -19.69
C TRP A 450 -11.81 -20.98 -18.62
N PRO A 451 -11.80 -20.19 -17.54
CA PRO A 451 -10.97 -19.00 -17.28
C PRO A 451 -9.57 -19.29 -16.71
N GLY A 452 -9.18 -20.55 -16.60
CA GLY A 452 -7.93 -20.96 -15.96
C GLY A 452 -8.07 -21.06 -14.44
N TRP A 453 -6.92 -21.09 -13.76
CA TRP A 453 -6.87 -20.98 -12.31
C TRP A 453 -7.04 -19.52 -11.86
N LEU A 454 -7.78 -19.34 -10.77
CA LEU A 454 -8.16 -18.03 -10.25
C LEU A 454 -7.84 -17.95 -8.77
N PHE A 455 -7.59 -16.75 -8.30
CA PHE A 455 -7.46 -16.47 -6.88
C PHE A 455 -8.84 -16.17 -6.30
N TYR A 456 -9.06 -16.46 -5.03
CA TYR A 456 -10.39 -16.39 -4.43
C TYR A 456 -10.96 -14.96 -4.35
N ALA A 457 -10.11 -13.95 -4.43
CA ALA A 457 -10.47 -12.55 -4.29
C ALA A 457 -10.27 -11.76 -5.58
N SER A 458 -11.20 -10.83 -5.83
CA SER A 458 -11.13 -9.88 -6.93
C SER A 458 -9.90 -8.96 -6.78
N VAL A 459 -9.22 -8.54 -7.85
CA VAL A 459 -9.60 -8.54 -9.28
C VAL A 459 -8.82 -9.52 -10.15
N GLU A 460 -9.35 -9.83 -11.34
CA GLU A 460 -8.72 -10.74 -12.30
C GLU A 460 -7.71 -10.04 -13.22
N MET A 461 -6.56 -9.63 -12.68
CA MET A 461 -5.46 -9.02 -13.46
C MET A 461 -4.52 -10.10 -14.03
N ASN A 462 -5.02 -10.93 -14.94
CA ASN A 462 -4.27 -12.07 -15.48
C ASN A 462 -4.40 -12.26 -17.00
N PRO A 463 -3.52 -13.05 -17.65
CA PRO A 463 -3.51 -13.24 -19.10
C PRO A 463 -4.74 -13.91 -19.72
N ASN A 464 -5.62 -14.52 -18.91
CA ASN A 464 -6.87 -15.10 -19.39
C ASN A 464 -8.02 -14.08 -19.39
N ASN A 465 -7.81 -12.89 -18.82
CA ASN A 465 -8.76 -11.79 -18.89
C ASN A 465 -8.86 -11.27 -20.33
N SER A 466 -10.09 -11.09 -20.83
CA SER A 466 -10.36 -10.59 -22.18
C SER A 466 -9.82 -9.18 -22.42
N LEU A 467 -9.57 -8.40 -21.37
CA LEU A 467 -8.91 -7.09 -21.45
C LEU A 467 -7.39 -7.17 -21.63
N TRP A 468 -6.77 -8.31 -21.33
CA TRP A 468 -5.31 -8.47 -21.32
C TRP A 468 -4.58 -8.04 -22.61
N PRO A 469 -5.12 -8.27 -23.83
CA PRO A 469 -4.50 -7.80 -25.07
C PRO A 469 -4.20 -6.30 -25.08
N GLN A 470 -4.89 -5.51 -24.25
CA GLN A 470 -4.74 -4.06 -24.14
C GLN A 470 -4.20 -3.58 -22.78
N ALA A 471 -3.75 -4.50 -21.91
CA ALA A 471 -3.19 -4.18 -20.59
C ALA A 471 -1.97 -3.24 -20.63
N GLN A 472 -1.22 -3.23 -21.74
CA GLN A 472 -0.13 -2.28 -21.97
C GLN A 472 -0.57 -0.82 -21.84
N GLY A 473 -1.84 -0.49 -22.10
CA GLY A 473 -2.37 0.86 -21.91
C GLY A 473 -2.18 1.35 -20.47
N LEU A 474 -2.80 0.65 -19.51
CA LEU A 474 -2.69 0.94 -18.08
C LEU A 474 -1.24 0.79 -17.58
N ASN A 475 -0.55 -0.27 -17.98
CA ASN A 475 0.80 -0.56 -17.49
C ASN A 475 1.81 0.51 -17.92
N ASN A 476 1.73 1.02 -19.15
CA ASN A 476 2.61 2.08 -19.63
C ASN A 476 2.30 3.42 -18.97
N TYR A 477 1.04 3.71 -18.66
CA TYR A 477 0.65 4.90 -17.90
C TYR A 477 1.26 4.88 -16.50
N ILE A 478 1.06 3.78 -15.75
CA ILE A 478 1.68 3.57 -14.43
C ILE A 478 3.20 3.68 -14.55
N ALA A 479 3.80 3.08 -15.59
CA ALA A 479 5.24 3.12 -15.78
C ALA A 479 5.81 4.53 -15.90
N ARG A 480 5.12 5.40 -16.66
CA ARG A 480 5.53 6.81 -16.84
C ARG A 480 5.30 7.61 -15.56
N CYS A 481 4.16 7.45 -14.91
CA CYS A 481 3.89 8.12 -13.63
C CYS A 481 4.96 7.77 -12.59
N GLN A 482 5.19 6.47 -12.36
CA GLN A 482 6.19 6.00 -11.40
C GLN A 482 7.61 6.42 -11.78
N SER A 483 7.93 6.58 -13.07
CA SER A 483 9.25 7.09 -13.48
C SER A 483 9.56 8.47 -12.92
N ILE A 484 8.56 9.37 -12.86
CA ILE A 484 8.69 10.69 -12.23
C ILE A 484 8.55 10.58 -10.70
N LEU A 485 7.58 9.80 -10.20
CA LEU A 485 7.33 9.68 -8.76
C LEU A 485 8.44 8.97 -7.98
N GLN A 486 9.28 8.20 -8.66
CA GLN A 486 10.52 7.63 -8.11
C GLN A 486 11.74 8.53 -8.35
N SER A 487 11.62 9.57 -9.19
CA SER A 487 12.69 10.54 -9.44
C SER A 487 12.77 11.59 -8.32
N GLY A 488 13.96 11.80 -7.74
CA GLY A 488 14.18 12.84 -6.71
C GLY A 488 13.77 12.47 -5.29
N GLN A 489 13.17 13.42 -4.55
CA GLN A 489 12.63 13.26 -3.19
C GLN A 489 11.22 13.85 -3.09
N ALA A 490 10.43 13.44 -2.10
CA ALA A 490 9.14 14.07 -1.82
C ALA A 490 9.36 15.54 -1.36
N ASP A 491 8.48 16.46 -1.77
CA ASP A 491 8.56 17.88 -1.42
C ASP A 491 7.40 18.27 -0.47
N ASN A 492 7.39 17.63 0.70
CA ASN A 492 6.46 17.89 1.78
C ASN A 492 7.09 18.87 2.77
N GLU A 493 6.34 19.90 3.17
CA GLU A 493 6.88 20.98 4.02
C GLU A 493 6.56 20.78 5.49
N ILE A 494 5.54 19.98 5.80
CA ILE A 494 4.99 19.81 7.14
C ILE A 494 5.21 18.37 7.60
N LEU A 495 5.68 18.21 8.82
CA LEU A 495 5.71 16.95 9.54
C LEU A 495 4.61 16.97 10.61
N ILE A 496 3.63 16.08 10.56
CA ILE A 496 2.52 16.00 11.52
C ILE A 496 2.82 14.90 12.53
N TYR A 497 2.83 15.23 13.82
CA TYR A 497 2.97 14.24 14.89
C TYR A 497 1.73 13.32 14.94
N TRP A 498 1.96 12.00 14.98
CA TRP A 498 0.93 10.99 15.19
C TRP A 498 0.77 10.71 16.70
N PRO A 499 -0.32 11.16 17.36
CA PRO A 499 -0.53 10.97 18.80
C PRO A 499 -1.01 9.54 19.12
N VAL A 500 -0.12 8.56 18.97
CA VAL A 500 -0.45 7.13 19.13
C VAL A 500 -1.04 6.80 20.51
N TYR A 501 -0.65 7.53 21.56
CA TYR A 501 -1.14 7.32 22.91
C TYR A 501 -2.63 7.63 23.10
N ASP A 502 -3.22 8.50 22.29
CA ASP A 502 -4.68 8.72 22.31
C ASP A 502 -5.44 7.50 21.77
N VAL A 503 -4.78 6.68 20.95
CA VAL A 503 -5.32 5.40 20.48
C VAL A 503 -5.08 4.30 21.52
N TRP A 504 -3.89 4.24 22.12
CA TRP A 504 -3.51 3.21 23.09
C TRP A 504 -4.06 3.42 24.50
N ASN A 505 -4.38 4.63 24.94
CA ASN A 505 -4.89 4.90 26.29
C ASN A 505 -6.41 4.62 26.39
N LYS A 506 -6.80 3.36 26.19
CA LYS A 506 -8.19 2.88 26.26
C LYS A 506 -8.31 1.70 27.21
N ALA A 507 -9.27 1.72 28.14
CA ALA A 507 -9.45 0.64 29.11
C ALA A 507 -10.03 -0.65 28.49
N LYS A 508 -10.75 -0.54 27.37
CA LYS A 508 -11.35 -1.68 26.66
C LYS A 508 -10.29 -2.54 25.97
N GLY A 509 -10.37 -3.86 26.17
CA GLY A 509 -9.58 -4.88 25.45
C GLY A 509 -8.07 -4.86 25.75
N LEU A 510 -7.35 -5.91 25.35
CA LEU A 510 -5.87 -5.89 25.32
C LEU A 510 -5.39 -5.57 23.90
N ASP A 511 -5.93 -6.32 22.95
CA ASP A 511 -5.67 -6.15 21.52
C ASP A 511 -6.14 -4.78 21.00
N MET A 512 -5.36 -4.20 20.09
CA MET A 512 -5.58 -2.89 19.46
C MET A 512 -5.02 -2.92 18.04
N ALA A 513 -5.52 -3.84 17.22
CA ALA A 513 -5.11 -3.97 15.83
C ALA A 513 -5.49 -2.73 15.00
N LEU A 514 -4.50 -2.09 14.36
CA LEU A 514 -4.70 -0.90 13.52
C LEU A 514 -4.98 -1.31 12.06
N LYS A 515 -6.16 -1.87 11.82
CA LYS A 515 -6.56 -2.45 10.53
C LYS A 515 -7.07 -1.41 9.54
N VAL A 516 -6.90 -1.65 8.24
CA VAL A 516 -7.40 -0.76 7.18
C VAL A 516 -8.92 -0.78 7.03
N HIS A 517 -9.58 -1.86 7.45
CA HIS A 517 -11.03 -2.04 7.32
C HIS A 517 -11.83 -1.55 8.53
N ASP A 518 -11.15 -1.22 9.64
CA ASP A 518 -11.75 -0.74 10.90
C ASP A 518 -11.31 0.71 11.22
N ILE A 519 -10.95 1.50 10.20
CA ILE A 519 -10.43 2.87 10.37
C ILE A 519 -11.46 3.83 10.98
N ASP A 520 -12.74 3.52 10.88
CA ASP A 520 -13.84 4.20 11.55
C ASP A 520 -13.79 4.05 13.09
N GLU A 521 -13.19 2.98 13.60
CA GLU A 521 -13.03 2.76 15.04
C GLU A 521 -11.81 3.48 15.63
N TRP A 522 -10.65 3.39 14.96
CA TRP A 522 -9.38 3.84 15.56
C TRP A 522 -8.80 5.13 14.95
N LEU A 523 -9.11 5.46 13.70
CA LEU A 523 -8.51 6.61 12.99
C LEU A 523 -9.48 7.78 12.80
N TYR A 524 -10.65 7.56 12.20
CA TYR A 524 -11.63 8.62 11.88
C TYR A 524 -12.04 9.49 13.06
N PRO A 525 -12.22 8.94 14.28
CA PRO A 525 -12.62 9.75 15.43
C PRO A 525 -11.53 10.75 15.86
N THR A 526 -10.26 10.49 15.52
CA THR A 526 -9.11 11.25 16.03
C THR A 526 -9.08 12.69 15.49
N PRO A 527 -8.65 13.67 16.31
CA PRO A 527 -8.35 15.02 15.82
C PRO A 527 -7.28 15.02 14.73
N PHE A 528 -6.26 14.16 14.85
CA PHE A 528 -5.22 13.95 13.84
C PHE A 528 -5.80 13.68 12.44
N TYR A 529 -6.74 12.73 12.30
CA TYR A 529 -7.33 12.39 11.01
C TYR A 529 -8.09 13.59 10.41
N LYS A 530 -8.86 14.29 11.23
CA LYS A 530 -9.65 15.46 10.81
C LYS A 530 -8.74 16.58 10.31
N LEU A 531 -7.67 16.87 11.05
CA LEU A 531 -6.66 17.86 10.67
C LEU A 531 -5.94 17.47 9.38
N ALA A 532 -5.42 16.25 9.28
CA ALA A 532 -4.74 15.77 8.08
C ALA A 532 -5.65 15.87 6.84
N LYS A 533 -6.89 15.37 6.95
CA LYS A 533 -7.89 15.45 5.88
C LYS A 533 -8.18 16.89 5.46
N GLN A 534 -8.32 17.81 6.42
CA GLN A 534 -8.53 19.23 6.14
C GLN A 534 -7.32 19.85 5.42
N LEU A 535 -6.10 19.59 5.90
CA LEU A 535 -4.87 20.11 5.28
C LEU A 535 -4.68 19.61 3.85
N SER A 536 -4.97 18.33 3.58
CA SER A 536 -4.95 17.79 2.21
C SER A 536 -5.94 18.53 1.31
N LYS A 537 -7.17 18.75 1.79
CA LYS A 537 -8.21 19.48 1.04
C LYS A 537 -7.83 20.95 0.79
N SER A 538 -7.13 21.57 1.73
CA SER A 538 -6.68 22.96 1.65
C SER A 538 -5.36 23.15 0.92
N GLY A 539 -4.77 22.11 0.32
CA GLY A 539 -3.58 22.24 -0.53
C GLY A 539 -2.24 22.23 0.21
N TYR A 540 -2.17 21.63 1.40
CA TYR A 540 -0.91 21.44 2.14
C TYR A 540 -0.37 20.02 1.96
N ALA A 541 0.96 19.93 1.77
CA ALA A 541 1.68 18.67 1.61
C ALA A 541 2.46 18.32 2.90
N TYR A 542 2.25 17.11 3.40
CA TYR A 542 2.76 16.67 4.70
C TYR A 542 3.11 15.18 4.76
N ASP A 543 3.94 14.82 5.73
CA ASP A 543 4.19 13.45 6.20
C ASP A 543 3.92 13.34 7.71
N PHE A 544 3.83 12.12 8.22
CA PHE A 544 3.62 11.80 9.64
C PHE A 544 4.91 11.46 10.39
N ALA A 545 4.93 11.75 11.69
CA ALA A 545 6.04 11.42 12.58
C ALA A 545 5.58 10.68 13.85
N SER A 546 6.33 9.64 14.20
CA SER A 546 6.24 8.97 15.50
C SER A 546 7.16 9.62 16.53
N ASP A 547 6.94 9.30 17.82
CA ASP A 547 7.84 9.65 18.93
C ASP A 547 9.29 9.23 18.66
N ARG A 548 9.50 8.00 18.15
CA ARG A 548 10.84 7.47 17.86
C ARG A 548 11.52 8.20 16.70
N LEU A 549 10.76 8.65 15.71
CA LEU A 549 11.29 9.47 14.61
C LEU A 549 11.72 10.85 15.14
N LEU A 550 10.86 11.52 15.93
CA LEU A 550 11.17 12.83 16.49
C LEU A 550 12.41 12.78 17.37
N LYS A 551 12.56 11.75 18.20
CA LYS A 551 13.75 11.53 19.05
C LYS A 551 15.06 11.42 18.26
N LYS A 552 15.00 10.92 17.02
CA LYS A 552 16.16 10.78 16.13
C LYS A 552 16.35 11.97 15.19
N SER A 553 15.38 12.88 15.13
CA SER A 553 15.39 14.01 14.21
C SER A 553 16.37 15.08 14.70
N THR A 554 16.96 15.80 13.76
CA THR A 554 17.92 16.89 14.02
C THR A 554 17.51 18.15 13.28
N ILE A 555 18.12 19.28 13.62
CA ILE A 555 17.88 20.55 12.93
C ILE A 555 19.07 20.89 12.05
N ASN A 556 18.80 21.15 10.77
CA ASN A 556 19.77 21.67 9.81
C ASN A 556 19.30 23.05 9.35
N GLY A 557 19.98 24.11 9.81
CA GLY A 557 19.49 25.49 9.68
C GLY A 557 18.23 25.69 10.52
N GLU A 558 17.10 25.96 9.87
CA GLU A 558 15.76 26.05 10.50
C GLU A 558 14.88 24.83 10.20
N GLN A 559 15.38 23.86 9.45
CA GLN A 559 14.59 22.74 8.95
C GLN A 559 14.84 21.47 9.75
N ILE A 560 13.80 20.65 9.89
CA ILE A 560 13.83 19.37 10.58
C ILE A 560 14.31 18.29 9.61
N SER A 561 15.45 17.67 9.91
CA SER A 561 15.98 16.52 9.20
C SER A 561 15.67 15.24 9.96
N THR A 562 14.89 14.35 9.33
CA THR A 562 14.52 13.04 9.88
C THR A 562 15.51 11.93 9.50
N SER A 563 16.21 12.10 8.38
CA SER A 563 17.35 11.28 7.95
C SER A 563 18.18 12.03 6.91
N ASN A 564 19.43 11.61 6.68
CA ASN A 564 20.31 12.20 5.66
C ASN A 564 19.81 12.00 4.22
N ALA A 565 18.95 11.00 3.99
CA ALA A 565 18.42 10.68 2.67
C ALA A 565 17.01 11.26 2.42
N ALA A 566 16.34 11.75 3.46
CA ALA A 566 15.03 12.38 3.37
C ALA A 566 15.13 13.87 3.04
N ALA A 567 14.07 14.41 2.43
CA ALA A 567 13.91 15.85 2.30
C ALA A 567 13.63 16.45 3.70
N PRO A 568 14.19 17.62 4.04
CA PRO A 568 13.94 18.26 5.32
C PRO A 568 12.59 18.97 5.35
N TYR A 569 11.98 19.06 6.53
CA TYR A 569 10.67 19.68 6.77
C TYR A 569 10.82 21.08 7.36
N LYS A 570 9.91 22.00 7.03
CA LYS A 570 9.93 23.38 7.54
C LYS A 570 9.27 23.51 8.91
N VAL A 571 8.25 22.70 9.18
CA VAL A 571 7.40 22.83 10.38
C VAL A 571 7.07 21.46 10.94
N LEU A 572 7.12 21.35 12.28
CA LEU A 572 6.50 20.27 13.03
C LEU A 572 5.12 20.71 13.52
N LEU A 573 4.08 20.03 13.07
CA LEU A 573 2.70 20.26 13.47
C LEU A 573 2.26 19.19 14.48
N ILE A 574 1.86 19.64 15.66
CA ILE A 574 1.30 18.81 16.71
C ILE A 574 -0.23 19.00 16.68
N PRO A 575 -0.99 17.99 16.22
CA PRO A 575 -2.45 18.06 16.27
C PRO A 575 -2.92 18.10 17.74
N GLN A 576 -4.18 18.45 17.94
CA GLN A 576 -4.81 18.29 19.24
C GLN A 576 -4.65 16.83 19.69
N CYS A 577 -4.05 16.64 20.87
CA CYS A 577 -3.89 15.35 21.51
C CYS A 577 -4.09 15.48 23.02
N GLU A 578 -4.57 14.41 23.64
CA GLU A 578 -4.78 14.35 25.09
C GLU A 578 -3.50 13.89 25.79
N MET A 579 -2.92 12.79 25.31
CA MET A 579 -1.80 12.08 25.92
C MET A 579 -0.48 12.37 25.18
N MET A 580 0.50 12.90 25.90
CA MET A 580 1.87 13.07 25.41
C MET A 580 2.89 12.75 26.49
N SER A 581 3.90 11.96 26.17
CA SER A 581 4.97 11.68 27.13
C SER A 581 5.81 12.95 27.41
N VAL A 582 6.32 13.05 28.64
CA VAL A 582 7.26 14.12 29.02
C VAL A 582 8.51 14.10 28.13
N GLU A 583 8.95 12.91 27.72
CA GLU A 583 10.11 12.74 26.83
C GLU A 583 9.85 13.32 25.43
N THR A 584 8.69 13.01 24.85
CA THR A 584 8.28 13.51 23.53
C THR A 584 8.10 15.03 23.57
N LEU A 585 7.45 15.57 24.59
CA LEU A 585 7.32 17.03 24.75
C LEU A 585 8.69 17.73 24.88
N ASN A 586 9.60 17.18 25.68
CA ASN A 586 10.96 17.73 25.80
C ASN A 586 11.71 17.65 24.47
N THR A 587 11.56 16.56 23.72
CA THR A 587 12.14 16.42 22.39
C THR A 587 11.62 17.48 21.43
N ILE A 588 10.30 17.72 21.42
CA ILE A 588 9.67 18.76 20.60
C ILE A 588 10.22 20.15 20.97
N ILE A 589 10.31 20.46 22.26
CA ILE A 589 10.87 21.73 22.75
C ILE A 589 12.36 21.84 22.38
N GLN A 590 13.12 20.75 22.44
CA GLN A 590 14.52 20.73 22.04
C GLN A 590 14.69 20.99 20.53
N LEU A 591 13.83 20.41 19.69
CA LEU A 591 13.80 20.70 18.25
C LEU A 591 13.52 22.20 18.02
N ALA A 592 12.54 22.78 18.73
CA ALA A 592 12.25 24.21 18.66
C ALA A 592 13.46 25.06 19.11
N ASN A 593 14.05 24.74 20.27
CA ASN A 593 15.26 25.41 20.78
C ASN A 593 16.41 25.40 19.77
N ASN A 594 16.54 24.33 19.01
CA ASN A 594 17.60 24.17 18.02
C ASN A 594 17.32 24.86 16.68
N GLY A 595 16.11 25.40 16.46
CA GLY A 595 15.77 26.18 15.27
C GLY A 595 14.48 25.77 14.57
N ALA A 596 13.81 24.69 14.98
CA ALA A 596 12.54 24.31 14.36
C ALA A 596 11.42 25.30 14.67
N LYS A 597 10.48 25.39 13.73
CA LYS A 597 9.17 25.99 13.96
C LYS A 597 8.20 24.88 14.31
N VAL A 598 7.58 24.97 15.48
CA VAL A 598 6.62 23.98 15.98
C VAL A 598 5.26 24.64 16.14
N ILE A 599 4.21 24.05 15.58
CA ILE A 599 2.83 24.52 15.74
C ILE A 599 2.08 23.47 16.57
N PHE A 600 1.53 23.88 17.71
CA PHE A 600 0.53 23.12 18.45
C PHE A 600 -0.86 23.63 18.07
N GLU A 601 -1.74 22.73 17.66
CA GLU A 601 -3.18 23.01 17.55
C GLU A 601 -3.78 23.26 18.95
N ALA A 602 -3.38 22.43 19.91
CA ALA A 602 -3.63 22.58 21.33
C ALA A 602 -2.47 21.96 22.14
N LEU A 603 -2.24 22.45 23.35
CA LEU A 603 -1.25 21.84 24.26
C LEU A 603 -1.79 20.49 24.80
N PRO A 604 -0.92 19.49 25.00
CA PRO A 604 -1.33 18.20 25.57
C PRO A 604 -1.85 18.35 27.00
N GLN A 605 -2.76 17.47 27.40
CA GLN A 605 -3.46 17.58 28.68
C GLN A 605 -2.86 16.67 29.75
N ASP A 606 -2.36 15.51 29.38
CA ASP A 606 -1.85 14.50 30.32
C ASP A 606 -0.73 13.63 29.73
N VAL A 607 -0.14 12.78 30.55
CA VAL A 607 0.91 11.81 30.18
C VAL A 607 0.32 10.42 30.03
N PRO A 608 0.82 9.54 29.14
CA PRO A 608 0.38 8.14 29.07
C PRO A 608 1.00 7.27 30.20
N GLY A 609 0.45 6.07 30.41
CA GLY A 609 1.04 5.05 31.28
C GLY A 609 0.87 5.27 32.78
N LEU A 610 1.20 4.25 33.60
CA LEU A 610 0.96 4.26 35.06
C LEU A 610 2.18 4.63 35.90
N ASN A 611 3.39 4.23 35.49
CA ASN A 611 4.54 4.35 36.36
C ASN A 611 4.82 5.82 36.72
N ASN A 612 5.09 6.11 38.00
CA ASN A 612 5.40 7.47 38.47
C ASN A 612 4.43 8.57 37.97
N LEU A 613 3.13 8.24 37.83
CA LEU A 613 2.14 9.08 37.17
C LEU A 613 2.08 10.52 37.70
N ASN A 614 1.96 10.68 39.02
CA ASN A 614 1.86 12.01 39.64
C ASN A 614 3.12 12.85 39.42
N THR A 615 4.30 12.23 39.46
CA THR A 615 5.57 12.89 39.15
C THR A 615 5.61 13.35 37.70
N ARG A 616 5.25 12.48 36.74
CA ARG A 616 5.24 12.82 35.31
C ARG A 616 4.19 13.86 34.95
N ARG A 617 3.00 13.83 35.57
CA ARG A 617 1.98 14.90 35.48
C ARG A 617 2.51 16.23 36.00
N GLY A 618 3.18 16.21 37.16
CA GLY A 618 3.85 17.38 37.72
C GLY A 618 4.91 17.96 36.78
N GLN A 619 5.72 17.10 36.15
CA GLN A 619 6.70 17.49 35.14
C GLN A 619 6.04 18.10 33.90
N LEU A 620 5.01 17.45 33.34
CA LEU A 620 4.25 17.97 32.20
C LEU A 620 3.70 19.37 32.50
N LYS A 621 2.99 19.54 33.62
CA LYS A 621 2.44 20.83 34.05
C LYS A 621 3.55 21.88 34.23
N SER A 622 4.68 21.51 34.81
CA SER A 622 5.82 22.40 35.00
C SER A 622 6.44 22.83 33.67
N ILE A 623 6.55 21.93 32.70
CA ILE A 623 7.08 22.23 31.36
C ILE A 623 6.11 23.16 30.62
N LEU A 624 4.82 22.82 30.58
CA LEU A 624 3.81 23.63 29.90
C LEU A 624 3.70 25.04 30.49
N ALA A 625 3.79 25.19 31.82
CA ALA A 625 3.77 26.51 32.48
C ALA A 625 4.98 27.40 32.13
N LYS A 626 6.09 26.83 31.63
CA LYS A 626 7.27 27.59 31.17
C LYS A 626 7.12 28.08 29.74
N LEU A 627 6.13 27.61 28.98
CA LEU A 627 5.83 28.10 27.64
C LEU A 627 5.07 29.42 27.77
N THR A 628 5.80 30.52 27.94
CA THR A 628 5.22 31.86 28.14
C THR A 628 4.91 32.52 26.81
N PHE A 629 3.70 32.29 26.30
CA PHE A 629 3.31 32.80 25.00
C PHE A 629 3.03 34.32 25.01
N THR A 630 3.42 34.98 23.93
CA THR A 630 2.97 36.32 23.56
C THR A 630 1.78 36.20 22.63
N GLU A 631 0.69 36.91 22.94
CA GLU A 631 -0.48 37.03 22.06
C GLU A 631 -0.07 37.77 20.78
N GLY A 632 -0.37 37.17 19.63
CA GLY A 632 -0.31 37.81 18.32
C GLY A 632 -1.70 38.16 17.82
N ASP A 633 -1.77 38.63 16.58
CA ASP A 633 -3.03 38.92 15.92
C ASP A 633 -3.85 37.63 15.69
N ASP A 634 -5.17 37.80 15.53
CA ASP A 634 -6.10 36.75 15.06
C ASP A 634 -6.13 35.44 15.87
N GLY A 635 -5.70 35.48 17.15
CA GLY A 635 -5.74 34.35 18.09
C GLY A 635 -4.54 33.40 18.01
N VAL A 636 -3.46 33.78 17.31
CA VAL A 636 -2.21 33.01 17.24
C VAL A 636 -1.28 33.43 18.36
N LYS A 637 -0.77 32.47 19.12
CA LYS A 637 0.15 32.71 20.24
C LYS A 637 1.55 32.20 19.91
N THR A 638 2.58 32.95 20.28
CA THR A 638 3.98 32.60 19.95
C THR A 638 4.87 32.56 21.18
N PHE A 639 5.79 31.60 21.23
CA PHE A 639 6.81 31.47 22.26
C PHE A 639 8.16 31.28 21.57
N LYS A 640 8.99 32.32 21.57
CA LYS A 640 10.36 32.24 21.04
C LYS A 640 11.24 31.45 22.00
N THR A 641 12.00 30.50 21.48
CA THR A 641 12.81 29.61 22.32
C THR A 641 14.06 29.16 21.57
N GLY A 642 15.23 29.37 22.18
CA GLY A 642 16.52 29.17 21.51
C GLY A 642 16.59 29.90 20.16
N LYS A 643 16.82 29.13 19.08
CA LYS A 643 16.89 29.63 17.69
C LYS A 643 15.57 29.51 16.92
N GLY A 644 14.56 28.88 17.49
CA GLY A 644 13.27 28.63 16.83
C GLY A 644 12.10 29.19 17.61
N GLU A 645 10.92 28.60 17.40
CA GLU A 645 9.70 29.07 18.03
C GLU A 645 8.64 27.98 18.14
N ILE A 646 7.81 28.12 19.17
CA ILE A 646 6.59 27.33 19.37
C ILE A 646 5.39 28.26 19.17
N ILE A 647 4.46 27.84 18.33
CA ILE A 647 3.23 28.54 18.00
C ILE A 647 2.07 27.71 18.54
N LEU A 648 1.10 28.37 19.15
CA LEU A 648 -0.14 27.76 19.60
C LEU A 648 -1.29 28.43 18.83
N SER A 649 -2.03 27.65 18.06
CA SER A 649 -3.16 28.14 17.28
C SER A 649 -4.17 27.04 16.99
N SER A 650 -5.42 27.24 17.38
CA SER A 650 -6.54 26.36 17.00
C SER A 650 -6.91 26.45 15.52
N ASP A 651 -6.48 27.52 14.84
CA ASP A 651 -6.53 27.65 13.38
C ASP A 651 -5.14 27.40 12.80
N VAL A 652 -4.84 26.12 12.58
CA VAL A 652 -3.54 25.67 12.09
C VAL A 652 -3.12 26.38 10.80
N GLN A 653 -4.06 26.79 9.93
CA GLN A 653 -3.70 27.49 8.68
C GLN A 653 -3.13 28.87 8.94
N LYS A 654 -3.66 29.61 9.93
CA LYS A 654 -3.06 30.88 10.36
C LYS A 654 -1.66 30.66 10.94
N GLY A 655 -1.49 29.60 11.73
CA GLY A 655 -0.17 29.20 12.23
C GLY A 655 0.83 28.93 11.10
N LEU A 656 0.41 28.21 10.06
CA LEU A 656 1.23 27.91 8.88
C LEU A 656 1.58 29.17 8.07
N GLN A 657 0.61 30.09 7.91
CA GLN A 657 0.82 31.37 7.23
C GLN A 657 1.84 32.25 7.98
N LEU A 658 1.76 32.31 9.32
CA LEU A 658 2.72 33.05 10.16
C LEU A 658 4.17 32.59 9.91
N VAL A 659 4.38 31.29 9.65
CA VAL A 659 5.70 30.71 9.37
C VAL A 659 6.04 30.62 7.88
N ALA A 660 5.27 31.28 7.03
CA ALA A 660 5.43 31.31 5.58
C ALA A 660 5.38 29.93 4.90
N VAL A 661 4.57 29.01 5.44
CA VAL A 661 4.16 27.79 4.75
C VAL A 661 2.81 28.04 4.11
N ASN A 662 2.82 28.22 2.79
CA ASN A 662 1.62 28.51 2.01
C ASN A 662 1.03 27.21 1.45
N HIS A 663 -0.30 27.15 1.38
CA HIS A 663 -0.96 26.12 0.58
C HIS A 663 -0.71 26.33 -0.92
N GLU A 664 -0.90 25.29 -1.72
CA GLU A 664 -0.94 25.42 -3.18
C GLU A 664 -2.32 25.87 -3.65
N ALA A 665 -2.45 27.13 -4.06
CA ALA A 665 -3.72 27.71 -4.53
C ALA A 665 -4.33 26.98 -5.75
N LEU A 666 -3.56 26.13 -6.43
CA LEU A 666 -4.07 25.27 -7.50
C LEU A 666 -5.25 24.40 -7.04
N THR A 667 -5.32 24.03 -5.75
CA THR A 667 -6.39 23.15 -5.23
C THR A 667 -7.75 23.83 -5.19
N ASP A 668 -7.81 25.17 -5.28
CA ASP A 668 -9.07 25.92 -5.36
C ASP A 668 -9.85 25.63 -6.63
N SER A 669 -9.16 25.14 -7.68
CA SER A 669 -9.80 24.65 -8.91
C SER A 669 -10.46 23.28 -8.75
N GLY A 670 -10.21 22.57 -7.64
CA GLY A 670 -10.59 21.18 -7.41
C GLY A 670 -9.54 20.15 -7.84
N LEU A 671 -8.44 20.58 -8.47
CA LEU A 671 -7.30 19.72 -8.78
C LEU A 671 -6.61 19.22 -7.51
N GLN A 672 -6.11 18.00 -7.56
CA GLN A 672 -5.29 17.40 -6.51
C GLN A 672 -3.84 17.30 -6.96
N PHE A 673 -2.89 17.27 -6.01
CA PHE A 673 -1.49 17.20 -6.34
C PHE A 673 -0.59 16.49 -5.34
N ILE A 674 0.58 16.06 -5.82
CA ILE A 674 1.80 15.89 -5.01
C ILE A 674 3.00 16.49 -5.72
N ARG A 675 4.09 16.72 -4.97
CA ARG A 675 5.33 17.31 -5.49
C ARG A 675 6.54 16.40 -5.29
N ARG A 676 7.41 16.38 -6.30
CA ARG A 676 8.72 15.71 -6.27
C ARG A 676 9.81 16.74 -6.53
N LYS A 677 10.78 16.85 -5.64
CA LYS A 677 11.95 17.71 -5.82
C LYS A 677 13.10 16.92 -6.46
N THR A 678 13.70 17.48 -7.51
CA THR A 678 14.86 16.94 -8.20
C THR A 678 16.00 17.95 -8.23
N THR A 679 17.15 17.58 -8.81
CA THR A 679 18.29 18.49 -8.98
C THR A 679 18.01 19.61 -9.98
N THR A 680 17.05 19.45 -10.89
CA THR A 680 16.76 20.40 -11.97
C THR A 680 15.51 21.24 -11.73
N GLY A 681 14.80 21.02 -10.62
CA GLY A 681 13.53 21.67 -10.31
C GLY A 681 12.55 20.74 -9.61
N LYS A 682 11.26 21.05 -9.71
CA LYS A 682 10.18 20.26 -9.10
C LYS A 682 9.25 19.69 -10.16
N TYR A 683 8.69 18.51 -9.89
CA TYR A 683 7.53 18.00 -10.58
C TYR A 683 6.29 18.19 -9.71
N TYR A 684 5.23 18.68 -10.31
CA TYR A 684 3.86 18.59 -9.80
C TYR A 684 3.18 17.46 -10.54
N TYR A 685 2.58 16.52 -9.82
CA TYR A 685 1.64 15.56 -10.38
C TYR A 685 0.24 16.10 -10.14
N LEU A 686 -0.50 16.46 -11.19
CA LEU A 686 -1.83 17.05 -11.12
C LEU A 686 -2.88 16.04 -11.58
N VAL A 687 -3.98 15.97 -10.85
CA VAL A 687 -5.07 15.00 -11.09
C VAL A 687 -6.42 15.72 -11.05
N ASN A 688 -7.25 15.52 -12.09
CA ASN A 688 -8.62 16.00 -12.13
C ASN A 688 -9.61 14.87 -11.90
N HIS A 689 -9.94 14.62 -10.63
CA HIS A 689 -11.02 13.69 -10.25
C HIS A 689 -12.39 14.38 -10.14
N THR A 690 -12.54 15.61 -10.61
CA THR A 690 -13.81 16.35 -10.56
C THR A 690 -14.68 16.04 -11.78
N ALA A 691 -15.96 16.43 -11.73
CA ALA A 691 -16.89 16.29 -12.86
C ALA A 691 -16.71 17.34 -13.95
N LYS A 692 -15.78 18.28 -13.76
CA LYS A 692 -15.64 19.46 -14.60
C LYS A 692 -14.31 19.41 -15.35
N ASP A 693 -14.35 19.85 -16.60
CA ASP A 693 -13.14 20.19 -17.33
C ASP A 693 -12.58 21.51 -16.76
N ILE A 694 -11.25 21.58 -16.63
CA ILE A 694 -10.56 22.73 -16.04
C ILE A 694 -9.62 23.31 -17.11
N ASP A 695 -9.93 24.51 -17.59
CA ASP A 695 -9.07 25.33 -18.46
C ASP A 695 -8.90 26.71 -17.82
N THR A 696 -7.77 26.93 -17.15
CA THR A 696 -7.53 28.17 -16.40
C THR A 696 -6.04 28.40 -16.14
N PHE A 697 -5.71 29.61 -15.70
CA PHE A 697 -4.38 29.99 -15.22
C PHE A 697 -4.27 29.73 -13.72
N LEU A 698 -3.40 28.80 -13.34
CA LEU A 698 -3.11 28.41 -11.96
C LEU A 698 -1.92 29.17 -11.39
N THR A 699 -2.01 29.54 -10.12
CA THR A 699 -0.84 29.97 -9.33
C THR A 699 -0.17 28.74 -8.74
N LEU A 700 1.15 28.61 -8.94
CA LEU A 700 1.98 27.61 -8.27
C LEU A 700 2.86 28.32 -7.24
N ASN A 701 3.15 27.66 -6.12
CA ASN A 701 4.12 28.22 -5.15
C ASN A 701 5.56 28.22 -5.70
N GLU A 702 5.87 27.34 -6.66
CA GLU A 702 7.15 27.30 -7.34
C GLU A 702 7.15 28.23 -8.57
N ALA A 703 8.22 29.04 -8.71
CA ALA A 703 8.42 29.91 -9.87
C ALA A 703 9.41 29.30 -10.86
N GLY A 704 9.22 29.55 -12.15
CA GLY A 704 10.16 29.13 -13.20
C GLY A 704 9.48 28.89 -14.53
N SER A 705 10.26 28.37 -15.49
CA SER A 705 9.70 27.85 -16.74
C SER A 705 8.97 26.54 -16.46
N VAL A 706 7.83 26.32 -17.13
CA VAL A 706 6.96 25.17 -16.87
C VAL A 706 6.80 24.32 -18.11
N LEU A 707 7.12 23.04 -17.98
CA LEU A 707 6.91 22.01 -18.99
C LEU A 707 5.73 21.14 -18.59
N ILE A 708 4.71 21.06 -19.44
CA ILE A 708 3.58 20.13 -19.28
C ILE A 708 3.97 18.81 -19.91
N MET A 709 3.70 17.71 -19.21
CA MET A 709 3.95 16.35 -19.65
C MET A 709 2.70 15.49 -19.40
N ASP A 710 2.18 14.83 -20.43
CA ASP A 710 1.03 13.94 -20.31
C ASP A 710 1.48 12.48 -20.34
N ALA A 711 1.28 11.77 -19.21
CA ALA A 711 1.64 10.36 -19.06
C ALA A 711 0.78 9.43 -19.93
N GLN A 712 -0.40 9.85 -20.39
CA GLN A 712 -1.25 9.07 -21.28
C GLN A 712 -0.73 9.14 -22.72
N SER A 713 -0.62 10.34 -23.29
CA SER A 713 -0.25 10.53 -24.71
C SER A 713 1.25 10.65 -24.97
N THR A 714 2.09 10.78 -23.93
CA THR A 714 3.52 11.13 -23.97
C THR A 714 3.84 12.55 -24.45
N ALA A 715 2.81 13.37 -24.70
CA ALA A 715 2.99 14.75 -25.15
C ALA A 715 3.76 15.58 -24.12
N ILE A 716 4.64 16.44 -24.63
CA ILE A 716 5.44 17.38 -23.86
C ILE A 716 5.41 18.75 -24.55
N GLY A 717 5.30 19.83 -23.77
CA GLY A 717 5.37 21.18 -24.30
C GLY A 717 5.45 22.25 -23.20
N LEU A 718 5.99 23.42 -23.55
CA LEU A 718 6.09 24.56 -22.64
C LEU A 718 4.70 25.15 -22.37
N ALA A 719 4.35 25.29 -21.11
CA ALA A 719 3.09 25.90 -20.72
C ALA A 719 3.04 27.39 -21.14
N GLU A 720 1.85 27.86 -21.47
CA GLU A 720 1.57 29.29 -21.53
C GLU A 720 1.63 29.87 -20.11
N VAL A 721 2.43 30.92 -19.91
CA VAL A 721 2.57 31.61 -18.63
C VAL A 721 2.18 33.08 -18.79
N ASN A 722 1.26 33.55 -17.95
CA ASN A 722 0.80 34.94 -17.94
C ASN A 722 0.83 35.47 -16.50
N ASN A 723 1.54 36.58 -16.26
CA ASN A 723 1.72 37.18 -14.94
C ASN A 723 2.14 36.15 -13.85
N GLY A 724 3.05 35.24 -14.21
CA GLY A 724 3.54 34.18 -13.33
C GLY A 724 2.57 33.02 -13.09
N LYS A 725 1.36 33.04 -13.67
CA LYS A 725 0.40 31.94 -13.61
C LYS A 725 0.52 31.03 -14.82
N VAL A 726 0.32 29.74 -14.60
CA VAL A 726 0.48 28.68 -15.61
C VAL A 726 -0.88 28.27 -16.15
N ARG A 727 -1.10 28.33 -17.45
CA ARG A 727 -2.33 27.80 -18.05
C ARG A 727 -2.30 26.28 -18.10
N VAL A 728 -3.32 25.64 -17.54
CA VAL A 728 -3.57 24.20 -17.71
C VAL A 728 -4.92 23.99 -18.37
N GLN A 729 -5.03 22.95 -19.18
CA GLN A 729 -6.27 22.46 -19.78
C GLN A 729 -6.31 20.96 -19.53
N ILE A 730 -7.18 20.52 -18.61
CA ILE A 730 -7.25 19.14 -18.09
C ILE A 730 -8.72 18.72 -17.92
N LYS A 731 -9.15 17.68 -18.63
CA LYS A 731 -10.53 17.19 -18.59
C LYS A 731 -10.81 16.39 -17.32
N SER A 732 -12.09 16.19 -17.03
CA SER A 732 -12.53 15.23 -16.01
C SER A 732 -11.91 13.85 -16.28
N GLY A 733 -11.18 13.30 -15.29
CA GLY A 733 -10.49 12.01 -15.39
C GLY A 733 -9.07 12.07 -15.98
N GLU A 734 -8.54 13.24 -16.35
CA GLU A 734 -7.17 13.39 -16.85
C GLU A 734 -6.14 13.72 -15.76
N THR A 735 -4.86 13.53 -16.09
CA THR A 735 -3.71 13.84 -15.23
C THR A 735 -2.59 14.48 -16.04
N LEU A 736 -1.85 15.41 -15.45
CA LEU A 736 -0.67 16.04 -16.06
C LEU A 736 0.49 16.09 -15.06
N PHE A 737 1.72 16.03 -15.56
CA PHE A 737 2.89 16.47 -14.80
C PHE A 737 3.29 17.87 -15.24
N LEU A 738 3.62 18.73 -14.28
CA LEU A 738 4.29 20.01 -14.53
C LEU A 738 5.71 19.93 -14.00
N GLN A 739 6.71 20.03 -14.88
CA GLN A 739 8.10 20.24 -14.46
C GLN A 739 8.35 21.74 -14.37
N VAL A 740 8.70 22.24 -13.19
CA VAL A 740 8.96 23.65 -12.91
C VAL A 740 10.44 23.82 -12.54
N GLY A 741 11.14 24.72 -13.24
CA GLY A 741 12.54 25.02 -12.93
C GLY A 741 13.11 26.16 -13.76
N ALA A 742 14.32 26.61 -13.42
CA ALA A 742 14.99 27.71 -14.11
C ALA A 742 15.30 27.37 -15.58
N ASN A 743 15.67 26.11 -15.88
CA ASN A 743 16.04 25.63 -17.20
C ASN A 743 15.35 24.29 -17.49
N VAL A 744 14.05 24.30 -17.80
CA VAL A 744 13.34 23.10 -18.25
C VAL A 744 13.62 22.84 -19.73
N ALA A 745 13.95 21.59 -20.07
CA ALA A 745 14.26 21.22 -21.45
C ALA A 745 12.98 21.06 -22.27
N GLY A 746 12.62 22.09 -23.04
CA GLY A 746 11.52 22.08 -24.00
C GLY A 746 11.66 23.24 -24.98
N ASN A 747 11.39 22.99 -26.26
CA ASN A 747 11.54 24.01 -27.32
C ASN A 747 10.24 24.27 -28.12
N LYS A 748 9.13 23.63 -27.72
CA LYS A 748 7.83 23.79 -28.38
C LYS A 748 6.76 24.20 -27.37
N PRO A 749 5.89 25.17 -27.70
CA PRO A 749 4.71 25.48 -26.88
C PRO A 749 3.80 24.26 -26.73
N TRP A 750 3.14 24.16 -25.58
CA TRP A 750 2.05 23.20 -25.37
C TRP A 750 0.90 23.52 -26.33
N LEU A 751 0.33 22.48 -26.93
CA LEU A 751 -0.76 22.61 -27.89
C LEU A 751 -2.10 22.55 -27.15
N TYR A 752 -2.63 23.72 -26.80
CA TYR A 752 -3.96 23.90 -26.21
C TYR A 752 -5.07 23.78 -27.28
N LEU A 753 -6.17 23.12 -26.93
CA LEU A 753 -7.34 22.94 -27.79
C LEU A 753 -8.34 24.08 -27.54
N ASN A 754 -8.14 25.24 -28.16
CA ASN A 754 -8.89 26.47 -27.87
C ASN A 754 -10.20 26.59 -28.67
N LYS A 755 -10.09 26.66 -30.01
CA LYS A 755 -11.23 26.94 -30.90
C LYS A 755 -11.68 25.67 -31.60
N ALA A 756 -12.63 24.97 -30.99
CA ALA A 756 -13.32 23.84 -31.61
C ALA A 756 -14.17 24.33 -32.80
N ALA A 757 -14.15 23.59 -33.90
CA ALA A 757 -15.14 23.68 -34.97
C ALA A 757 -16.16 22.53 -34.84
N ASP A 758 -17.15 22.50 -35.74
CA ASP A 758 -18.16 21.45 -35.75
C ASP A 758 -17.53 20.07 -35.91
N ALA A 759 -17.95 19.14 -35.06
CA ALA A 759 -17.46 17.77 -35.08
C ALA A 759 -17.98 17.02 -36.31
N VAL A 760 -17.08 16.32 -37.00
CA VAL A 760 -17.41 15.42 -38.10
C VAL A 760 -17.73 14.04 -37.53
N THR A 761 -18.98 13.60 -37.65
CA THR A 761 -19.39 12.24 -37.26
C THR A 761 -19.07 11.25 -38.37
N ILE A 762 -18.52 10.08 -38.02
CA ILE A 762 -18.29 9.00 -38.99
C ILE A 762 -19.63 8.30 -39.25
N THR A 763 -20.23 8.60 -40.41
CA THR A 763 -21.57 8.11 -40.80
C THR A 763 -21.54 6.96 -41.81
N LYS A 764 -20.38 6.66 -42.42
CA LYS A 764 -20.27 5.49 -43.30
C LYS A 764 -20.46 4.20 -42.47
N PRO A 765 -21.01 3.13 -43.05
CA PRO A 765 -21.19 1.87 -42.35
C PRO A 765 -19.87 1.33 -41.76
N TRP A 766 -19.99 0.58 -40.68
CA TRP A 766 -18.89 -0.10 -40.02
C TRP A 766 -18.95 -1.60 -40.28
N ASP A 767 -17.83 -2.19 -40.70
CA ASP A 767 -17.67 -3.64 -40.72
C ASP A 767 -17.06 -4.08 -39.38
N LEU A 768 -17.71 -5.02 -38.71
CA LEU A 768 -17.30 -5.59 -37.42
C LEU A 768 -16.96 -7.07 -37.58
N HIS A 769 -15.71 -7.44 -37.27
CA HIS A 769 -15.19 -8.80 -37.32
C HIS A 769 -14.66 -9.23 -35.94
N PHE A 770 -15.07 -10.40 -35.46
CA PHE A 770 -14.62 -10.93 -34.16
C PHE A 770 -13.37 -11.81 -34.33
N THR A 771 -12.27 -11.47 -33.65
CA THR A 771 -10.95 -12.09 -33.89
C THR A 771 -10.54 -13.11 -32.84
N ALA A 772 -11.02 -12.97 -31.60
CA ALA A 772 -10.68 -13.85 -30.49
C ALA A 772 -11.76 -13.78 -29.41
N GLY A 773 -11.96 -14.86 -28.65
CA GLY A 773 -12.91 -14.89 -27.55
C GLY A 773 -13.70 -16.19 -27.49
N GLY A 774 -14.77 -16.19 -26.71
CA GLY A 774 -15.72 -17.29 -26.67
C GLY A 774 -16.97 -16.95 -25.87
N PRO A 775 -17.93 -17.89 -25.74
CA PRO A 775 -17.76 -19.33 -25.96
C PRO A 775 -17.58 -19.74 -27.42
N GLU A 776 -18.14 -18.99 -28.37
CA GLU A 776 -17.98 -19.17 -29.80
C GLU A 776 -17.64 -17.81 -30.45
N ILE A 777 -16.96 -17.82 -31.60
CA ILE A 777 -16.74 -16.60 -32.38
C ILE A 777 -18.05 -16.22 -33.10
N PRO A 778 -18.61 -15.03 -32.84
CA PRO A 778 -19.82 -14.54 -33.52
C PRO A 778 -19.57 -14.26 -35.00
N ALA A 779 -20.64 -14.20 -35.78
CA ALA A 779 -20.53 -13.88 -37.21
C ALA A 779 -20.21 -12.40 -37.45
N ASP A 780 -19.57 -12.10 -38.58
CA ASP A 780 -19.28 -10.73 -39.01
C ASP A 780 -20.56 -9.91 -39.17
N GLN A 781 -20.49 -8.63 -38.80
CA GLN A 781 -21.63 -7.71 -38.79
C GLN A 781 -21.35 -6.49 -39.65
N LYS A 782 -22.38 -6.00 -40.34
CA LYS A 782 -22.35 -4.71 -41.04
C LYS A 782 -23.30 -3.74 -40.38
N LEU A 783 -22.76 -2.66 -39.83
CA LEU A 783 -23.46 -1.77 -38.91
C LEU A 783 -23.63 -0.39 -39.54
N ASN A 784 -24.88 0.01 -39.79
CA ASN A 784 -25.21 1.40 -40.15
C ASN A 784 -25.21 2.33 -38.93
N LYS A 785 -25.30 1.75 -37.73
CA LYS A 785 -25.25 2.44 -36.45
C LYS A 785 -24.47 1.59 -35.46
N LEU A 786 -23.57 2.23 -34.71
CA LEU A 786 -22.86 1.62 -33.60
C LEU A 786 -23.81 1.40 -32.42
N VAL A 787 -23.76 0.21 -31.83
CA VAL A 787 -24.59 -0.26 -30.71
C VAL A 787 -23.78 -1.25 -29.88
N SER A 788 -24.25 -1.57 -28.68
CA SER A 788 -23.63 -2.65 -27.89
C SER A 788 -23.72 -3.97 -28.65
N TRP A 789 -22.67 -4.80 -28.58
CA TRP A 789 -22.67 -6.16 -29.11
C TRP A 789 -23.88 -6.97 -28.60
N THR A 790 -24.27 -6.72 -27.36
CA THR A 790 -25.38 -7.39 -26.68
C THR A 790 -26.76 -6.87 -27.12
N GLU A 791 -26.83 -5.99 -28.10
CA GLU A 791 -28.09 -5.54 -28.73
C GLU A 791 -28.22 -6.04 -30.18
N LEU A 792 -27.17 -6.65 -30.72
CA LEU A 792 -27.18 -7.20 -32.07
C LEU A 792 -27.98 -8.50 -32.13
N ASN A 793 -28.55 -8.79 -33.31
CA ASN A 793 -29.37 -9.96 -33.55
C ASN A 793 -28.54 -11.25 -33.77
N ASP A 794 -27.59 -11.50 -32.87
CA ASP A 794 -26.86 -12.77 -32.74
C ASP A 794 -26.86 -13.17 -31.26
N PRO A 795 -27.58 -14.22 -30.85
CA PRO A 795 -27.69 -14.61 -29.44
C PRO A 795 -26.36 -15.01 -28.81
N LYS A 796 -25.33 -15.35 -29.60
CA LYS A 796 -23.98 -15.65 -29.08
C LYS A 796 -23.35 -14.45 -28.38
N LEU A 797 -23.71 -13.24 -28.79
CA LEU A 797 -23.12 -12.01 -28.27
C LEU A 797 -23.50 -11.71 -26.82
N GLN A 798 -24.61 -12.29 -26.32
CA GLN A 798 -25.00 -12.19 -24.90
C GLN A 798 -24.02 -12.92 -23.97
N ALA A 799 -23.33 -13.94 -24.47
CA ALA A 799 -22.38 -14.75 -23.72
C ALA A 799 -20.92 -14.47 -24.11
N PHE A 800 -20.69 -13.60 -25.11
CA PHE A 800 -19.38 -13.40 -25.70
C PHE A 800 -18.47 -12.52 -24.84
N SER A 801 -17.25 -13.00 -24.59
CA SER A 801 -16.14 -12.22 -24.06
C SER A 801 -14.92 -12.41 -24.95
N GLY A 802 -14.33 -11.30 -25.42
CA GLY A 802 -13.28 -11.34 -26.42
C GLY A 802 -13.00 -10.01 -27.11
N THR A 803 -12.62 -10.10 -28.38
CA THR A 803 -12.12 -9.00 -29.21
C THR A 803 -12.94 -8.86 -30.48
N GLY A 804 -13.38 -7.62 -30.77
CA GLY A 804 -14.05 -7.24 -32.02
C GLY A 804 -13.31 -6.11 -32.71
N VAL A 805 -13.13 -6.20 -34.02
CA VAL A 805 -12.44 -5.21 -34.85
C VAL A 805 -13.44 -4.53 -35.76
N TYR A 806 -13.58 -3.22 -35.56
CA TYR A 806 -14.37 -2.32 -36.37
C TYR A 806 -13.51 -1.69 -37.45
N SER A 807 -14.02 -1.56 -38.67
CA SER A 807 -13.40 -0.80 -39.74
C SER A 807 -14.41 0.06 -40.49
N SER A 808 -13.99 1.28 -40.84
CA SER A 808 -14.79 2.20 -41.64
C SER A 808 -13.90 3.24 -42.33
N SER A 809 -14.51 4.21 -43.00
CA SER A 809 -13.82 5.34 -43.61
C SER A 809 -14.64 6.62 -43.46
N PHE A 810 -14.00 7.77 -43.67
CA PHE A 810 -14.65 9.07 -43.65
C PHE A 810 -13.88 10.04 -44.54
N ASP A 811 -14.59 11.05 -45.06
CA ASP A 811 -14.00 12.06 -45.92
C ASP A 811 -13.77 13.36 -45.13
N LEU A 812 -12.52 13.82 -45.10
CA LEU A 812 -12.13 15.10 -44.52
C LEU A 812 -11.93 16.11 -45.66
N LYS A 813 -12.88 17.04 -45.83
CA LYS A 813 -12.87 18.01 -46.94
C LYS A 813 -11.53 18.73 -47.10
N GLU A 814 -11.00 19.23 -45.99
CA GLU A 814 -9.70 19.89 -45.92
C GLU A 814 -9.04 19.63 -44.56
N LYS A 815 -7.70 19.66 -44.55
CA LYS A 815 -6.89 19.46 -43.35
C LYS A 815 -6.27 20.79 -42.87
N SER A 816 -7.10 21.78 -42.60
CA SER A 816 -6.70 23.17 -42.29
C SER A 816 -6.53 23.48 -40.79
N ALA A 817 -7.06 22.63 -39.89
CA ALA A 817 -6.97 22.85 -38.45
C ALA A 817 -5.58 22.48 -37.90
N LYS A 818 -5.19 23.09 -36.78
CA LYS A 818 -3.91 22.80 -36.10
C LYS A 818 -3.88 21.40 -35.51
N GLU A 819 -5.02 20.94 -34.99
CA GLU A 819 -5.16 19.60 -34.42
C GLU A 819 -6.58 19.06 -34.64
N TYR A 820 -6.72 17.74 -34.56
CA TYR A 820 -7.97 17.02 -34.68
C TYR A 820 -8.09 16.02 -33.52
N LEU A 821 -9.19 16.09 -32.78
CA LEU A 821 -9.48 15.20 -31.66
C LEU A 821 -10.45 14.12 -32.11
N LEU A 822 -10.05 12.86 -32.04
CA LEU A 822 -10.95 11.72 -32.15
C LEU A 822 -11.62 11.49 -30.80
N ASN A 823 -12.94 11.35 -30.80
CA ASN A 823 -13.72 10.93 -29.64
C ASN A 823 -14.53 9.68 -30.01
N LEU A 824 -14.27 8.57 -29.31
CA LEU A 824 -15.01 7.30 -29.49
C LEU A 824 -16.33 7.27 -28.71
N ASN A 825 -16.56 8.26 -27.86
CA ASN A 825 -17.62 8.37 -26.86
C ASN A 825 -17.64 7.15 -25.95
N GLN A 826 -18.63 6.28 -26.07
CA GLN A 826 -18.76 5.10 -25.21
C GLN A 826 -18.08 3.88 -25.84
N VAL A 827 -17.14 3.30 -25.08
CA VAL A 827 -16.42 2.06 -25.38
C VAL A 827 -16.53 1.15 -24.16
N ASP A 828 -17.03 -0.06 -24.37
CA ASP A 828 -17.15 -1.10 -23.35
C ASP A 828 -16.22 -2.27 -23.71
N GLU A 829 -14.93 -2.25 -23.34
CA GLU A 829 -14.33 -1.39 -22.29
C GLU A 829 -12.99 -0.73 -22.65
N SER A 830 -12.30 -1.19 -23.70
CA SER A 830 -11.03 -0.61 -24.13
C SER A 830 -10.85 -0.76 -25.64
N ALA A 831 -10.24 0.23 -26.28
CA ALA A 831 -10.10 0.31 -27.73
C ALA A 831 -8.66 0.63 -28.18
N ARG A 832 -8.10 -0.15 -29.11
CA ARG A 832 -6.89 0.21 -29.86
C ARG A 832 -7.28 0.81 -31.21
N VAL A 833 -6.67 1.93 -31.59
CA VAL A 833 -7.11 2.74 -32.75
C VAL A 833 -6.00 2.84 -33.80
N TRP A 834 -6.39 2.74 -35.08
CA TRP A 834 -5.55 3.05 -36.22
C TRP A 834 -6.25 4.02 -37.17
N ILE A 835 -5.48 4.95 -37.72
CA ILE A 835 -5.91 5.87 -38.77
C ILE A 835 -4.96 5.70 -39.97
N ASN A 836 -5.51 5.48 -41.16
CA ASN A 836 -4.74 5.27 -42.39
C ASN A 836 -3.63 4.20 -42.25
N GLY A 837 -3.92 3.12 -41.52
CA GLY A 837 -2.99 2.01 -41.26
C GLY A 837 -1.95 2.27 -40.17
N GLN A 838 -1.87 3.48 -39.61
CA GLN A 838 -0.94 3.83 -38.54
C GLN A 838 -1.62 3.73 -37.17
N GLU A 839 -0.95 3.07 -36.22
CA GLU A 839 -1.48 2.95 -34.86
C GLU A 839 -1.41 4.29 -34.13
N VAL A 840 -2.54 4.70 -33.57
CA VAL A 840 -2.68 5.92 -32.80
C VAL A 840 -2.37 5.67 -31.33
N GLY A 841 -2.89 4.57 -30.77
CA GLY A 841 -2.70 4.16 -29.38
C GLY A 841 -3.86 3.33 -28.83
N ILE A 842 -3.82 3.08 -27.52
CA ILE A 842 -4.85 2.35 -26.76
C ILE A 842 -5.62 3.34 -25.89
N LEU A 843 -6.93 3.43 -26.07
CA LEU A 843 -7.88 4.21 -25.28
C LEU A 843 -8.58 3.26 -24.31
N TRP A 844 -8.12 3.25 -23.07
CA TRP A 844 -8.53 2.30 -22.03
C TRP A 844 -9.12 3.00 -20.79
N SER A 845 -9.12 4.33 -20.79
CA SER A 845 -9.64 5.18 -19.73
C SER A 845 -10.50 6.29 -20.30
N ILE A 846 -11.35 6.86 -19.45
CA ILE A 846 -12.18 8.01 -19.78
C ILE A 846 -11.40 9.33 -19.64
N PRO A 847 -11.64 10.32 -20.52
CA PRO A 847 -12.45 10.21 -21.74
C PRO A 847 -11.76 9.38 -22.83
N PHE A 848 -12.52 8.64 -23.65
CA PHE A 848 -12.00 7.82 -24.76
C PHE A 848 -11.65 8.68 -25.99
N GLU A 849 -10.64 9.54 -25.82
CA GLU A 849 -10.24 10.53 -26.79
C GLU A 849 -8.74 10.48 -27.12
N THR A 850 -8.37 10.91 -28.32
CA THR A 850 -6.95 11.05 -28.70
C THR A 850 -6.74 11.99 -29.88
N ARG A 851 -5.54 12.58 -29.95
CA ARG A 851 -5.15 13.50 -31.01
C ARG A 851 -4.73 12.71 -32.25
N ILE A 852 -5.36 13.02 -33.39
CA ILE A 852 -5.16 12.27 -34.64
C ILE A 852 -4.63 13.12 -35.80
N GLY A 853 -4.40 14.42 -35.62
CA GLY A 853 -4.11 15.35 -36.72
C GLY A 853 -2.89 14.98 -37.56
N LYS A 854 -1.85 14.36 -36.98
CA LYS A 854 -0.67 13.90 -37.74
C LYS A 854 -0.93 12.66 -38.62
N TYR A 855 -2.00 11.92 -38.37
CA TYR A 855 -2.36 10.69 -39.10
C TYR A 855 -3.37 10.95 -40.23
N LEU A 856 -4.00 12.14 -40.23
CA LEU A 856 -5.04 12.52 -41.19
C LEU A 856 -4.48 13.10 -42.48
N LYS A 857 -5.24 12.95 -43.57
CA LYS A 857 -5.05 13.60 -44.87
C LYS A 857 -6.36 14.21 -45.37
N ALA A 858 -6.29 15.16 -46.31
CA ALA A 858 -7.48 15.62 -47.03
C ALA A 858 -8.06 14.49 -47.89
N GLY A 859 -9.39 14.49 -48.07
CA GLY A 859 -10.14 13.43 -48.73
C GLY A 859 -10.40 12.22 -47.83
N ASN A 860 -10.40 11.03 -48.43
CA ASN A 860 -10.77 9.80 -47.74
C ASN A 860 -9.71 9.32 -46.75
N ASN A 861 -10.14 9.00 -45.53
CA ASN A 861 -9.35 8.43 -44.44
C ASN A 861 -9.97 7.12 -43.99
N THR A 862 -9.16 6.14 -43.60
CA THR A 862 -9.63 4.86 -43.03
C THR A 862 -9.43 4.85 -41.52
N ILE A 863 -10.38 4.27 -40.80
CA ILE A 863 -10.30 4.04 -39.35
C ILE A 863 -10.47 2.56 -39.05
N LYS A 864 -9.67 2.04 -38.13
CA LYS A 864 -9.82 0.71 -37.53
C LYS A 864 -9.83 0.85 -36.01
N VAL A 865 -10.74 0.19 -35.33
CA VAL A 865 -10.86 0.19 -33.86
C VAL A 865 -10.99 -1.25 -33.38
N GLU A 866 -10.02 -1.73 -32.62
CA GLU A 866 -10.08 -3.05 -31.97
C GLU A 866 -10.56 -2.87 -30.53
N VAL A 867 -11.71 -3.45 -30.20
CA VAL A 867 -12.34 -3.35 -28.88
C VAL A 867 -12.24 -4.68 -28.15
N VAL A 868 -11.93 -4.62 -26.86
CA VAL A 868 -12.02 -5.76 -25.92
C VAL A 868 -13.05 -5.46 -24.83
N ASN A 869 -13.83 -6.47 -24.43
CA ASN A 869 -14.85 -6.36 -23.38
C ASN A 869 -14.48 -7.14 -22.11
N LEU A 870 -15.38 -7.14 -21.12
CA LEU A 870 -15.24 -7.87 -19.86
C LEU A 870 -15.49 -9.38 -19.99
N MET A 871 -14.94 -10.15 -19.05
CA MET A 871 -15.22 -11.59 -18.90
C MET A 871 -16.63 -11.88 -18.37
N ALA A 872 -17.30 -10.88 -17.79
CA ALA A 872 -18.56 -11.02 -17.05
C ALA A 872 -19.65 -11.79 -17.80
N ASN A 873 -19.87 -11.48 -19.09
CA ASN A 873 -20.91 -12.11 -19.91
C ASN A 873 -20.67 -13.61 -20.09
N ARG A 874 -19.41 -14.02 -20.31
CA ARG A 874 -19.06 -15.43 -20.45
C ARG A 874 -19.12 -16.19 -19.11
N ILE A 875 -18.67 -15.59 -18.00
CA ILE A 875 -18.77 -16.22 -16.68
C ILE A 875 -20.24 -16.41 -16.28
N ARG A 876 -21.08 -15.40 -16.52
CA ARG A 876 -22.53 -15.49 -16.34
C ARG A 876 -23.14 -16.66 -17.12
N ASP A 877 -22.83 -16.79 -18.42
CA ASP A 877 -23.32 -17.89 -19.25
C ASP A 877 -22.89 -19.26 -18.71
N MET A 878 -21.64 -19.37 -18.25
CA MET A 878 -21.12 -20.60 -17.65
C MET A 878 -21.87 -20.98 -16.35
N ASP A 879 -22.15 -20.02 -15.48
CA ASP A 879 -22.91 -20.27 -14.24
C ASP A 879 -24.38 -20.63 -14.52
N ILE A 880 -25.03 -19.97 -15.49
CA ILE A 880 -26.39 -20.32 -15.96
C ILE A 880 -26.43 -21.77 -16.47
N LYS A 881 -25.44 -22.15 -17.27
CA LYS A 881 -25.32 -23.51 -17.84
C LYS A 881 -24.71 -24.52 -16.89
N LYS A 882 -24.34 -24.10 -15.67
CA LYS A 882 -23.67 -24.94 -14.65
C LYS A 882 -22.39 -25.60 -15.15
N ILE A 883 -21.65 -24.91 -16.01
CA ILE A 883 -20.34 -25.37 -16.48
C ILE A 883 -19.34 -25.24 -15.32
N PRO A 884 -18.68 -26.32 -14.89
CA PRO A 884 -17.75 -26.26 -13.77
C PRO A 884 -16.44 -25.55 -14.17
N TRP A 885 -16.11 -24.46 -13.48
CA TRP A 885 -14.85 -23.72 -13.68
C TRP A 885 -14.06 -23.43 -12.40
N ARG A 886 -14.69 -23.56 -11.21
CA ARG A 886 -14.08 -23.33 -9.90
C ARG A 886 -13.29 -24.57 -9.44
N ASN A 887 -12.06 -24.72 -9.93
CA ASN A 887 -11.25 -25.94 -9.76
C ASN A 887 -10.08 -25.77 -8.78
N TYR A 888 -10.35 -25.44 -7.52
CA TYR A 888 -9.33 -25.27 -6.48
C TYR A 888 -9.80 -25.71 -5.09
N HIS A 889 -8.85 -26.00 -4.20
CA HIS A 889 -9.10 -26.59 -2.88
C HIS A 889 -9.61 -25.60 -1.83
N GLU A 890 -9.34 -24.32 -2.00
CA GLU A 890 -9.95 -23.29 -1.14
C GLU A 890 -11.43 -23.13 -1.47
N ILE A 891 -12.28 -23.30 -0.46
CA ILE A 891 -13.73 -23.29 -0.59
C ILE A 891 -14.30 -21.87 -0.71
N ASN A 892 -13.49 -20.85 -0.42
CA ASN A 892 -13.91 -19.46 -0.26
C ASN A 892 -13.77 -18.59 -1.52
N PHE A 893 -14.01 -19.11 -2.73
CA PHE A 893 -14.18 -18.19 -3.87
C PHE A 893 -15.50 -17.45 -3.72
N VAL A 894 -15.40 -16.18 -3.35
CA VAL A 894 -16.50 -15.38 -2.84
C VAL A 894 -16.68 -14.11 -3.66
N ASN A 895 -17.90 -13.59 -3.63
CA ASN A 895 -18.23 -12.28 -4.16
C ASN A 895 -17.65 -11.16 -3.28
N ILE A 896 -17.82 -9.89 -3.67
CA ILE A 896 -17.17 -8.78 -2.94
C ILE A 896 -17.63 -8.62 -1.48
N ASN A 897 -18.74 -9.27 -1.13
CA ASN A 897 -19.36 -9.26 0.19
C ASN A 897 -19.03 -10.51 1.01
N TYR A 898 -18.02 -11.29 0.62
CA TYR A 898 -17.62 -12.54 1.28
C TYR A 898 -18.75 -13.59 1.34
N LYS A 899 -19.63 -13.63 0.33
CA LYS A 899 -20.63 -14.69 0.14
C LYS A 899 -20.23 -15.58 -1.03
N ASP A 900 -20.78 -16.79 -1.11
CA ASP A 900 -20.59 -17.68 -2.25
C ASP A 900 -20.79 -16.94 -3.57
N PHE A 901 -19.81 -17.06 -4.47
CA PHE A 901 -19.85 -16.37 -5.75
C PHE A 901 -20.83 -17.06 -6.71
N ASP A 902 -21.78 -16.30 -7.26
CA ASP A 902 -22.71 -16.74 -8.30
C ASP A 902 -22.98 -15.59 -9.29
N ALA A 903 -22.61 -15.79 -10.55
CA ALA A 903 -22.83 -14.82 -11.62
C ALA A 903 -24.13 -15.07 -12.40
N SER A 904 -24.90 -16.13 -12.12
CA SER A 904 -26.05 -16.51 -12.97
C SER A 904 -27.14 -15.44 -13.01
N ASN A 905 -27.23 -14.63 -11.95
CA ASN A 905 -28.23 -13.56 -11.79
C ASN A 905 -27.72 -12.19 -12.23
N TRP A 906 -26.49 -12.07 -12.73
CA TRP A 906 -25.99 -10.80 -13.24
C TRP A 906 -26.79 -10.35 -14.47
N THR A 907 -26.94 -9.04 -14.64
CA THR A 907 -27.39 -8.48 -15.91
C THR A 907 -26.28 -8.64 -16.94
N VAL A 908 -26.66 -8.77 -18.21
CA VAL A 908 -25.69 -8.78 -19.30
C VAL A 908 -25.02 -7.41 -19.34
N MET A 909 -23.68 -7.41 -19.37
CA MET A 909 -22.88 -6.20 -19.43
C MET A 909 -22.83 -5.68 -20.88
N PRO A 910 -22.93 -4.35 -21.08
CA PRO A 910 -22.64 -3.72 -22.37
C PRO A 910 -21.26 -4.12 -22.91
N SER A 911 -21.09 -4.09 -24.23
CA SER A 911 -19.83 -4.47 -24.87
C SER A 911 -19.66 -3.84 -26.24
N GLY A 912 -18.43 -3.50 -26.61
CA GLY A 912 -18.09 -3.02 -27.95
C GLY A 912 -17.96 -1.50 -28.07
N LEU A 913 -18.00 -1.01 -29.30
CA LEU A 913 -17.99 0.41 -29.64
C LEU A 913 -19.42 0.89 -29.86
N ILE A 914 -19.91 1.76 -28.96
CA ILE A 914 -21.29 2.27 -28.98
C ILE A 914 -21.37 3.63 -29.67
N GLY A 915 -20.32 4.46 -29.52
CA GLY A 915 -20.22 5.73 -30.23
C GLY A 915 -21.19 6.81 -29.72
N PRO A 916 -21.53 7.81 -30.56
CA PRO A 916 -21.05 8.00 -31.93
C PRO A 916 -19.53 8.21 -32.00
N VAL A 917 -18.89 7.96 -33.14
CA VAL A 917 -17.47 8.31 -33.33
C VAL A 917 -17.39 9.66 -34.03
N THR A 918 -16.71 10.62 -33.41
CA THR A 918 -16.60 12.00 -33.91
C THR A 918 -15.15 12.47 -33.99
N ILE A 919 -14.91 13.40 -34.91
CA ILE A 919 -13.62 14.07 -35.10
C ILE A 919 -13.84 15.57 -35.03
N THR A 920 -13.28 16.23 -34.02
CA THR A 920 -13.42 17.67 -33.80
C THR A 920 -12.15 18.41 -34.24
N PRO A 921 -12.22 19.33 -35.22
CA PRO A 921 -11.09 20.17 -35.60
C PRO A 921 -10.86 21.31 -34.61
N TYR A 922 -9.60 21.65 -34.32
CA TYR A 922 -9.20 22.76 -33.46
C TYR A 922 -8.21 23.71 -34.17
N TYR A 923 -8.55 25.01 -34.23
CA TYR A 923 -7.82 26.06 -34.97
C TYR A 923 -6.94 26.96 -34.11
#